data_AF-R7LBB1-F1
#
_entry.id   AF-R7LBB1-F1
#
_cell.length_a   1.000
_cell.length_b   1.000
_cell.length_c   1.000
_cell.angle_alpha   90.00
_cell.angle_beta   90.00
_cell.angle_gamma   90.00
#
_symmetry.space_group_name_H-M   'P 1'
#
loop_
_entity.id
_entity.type
_entity.pdbx_description
1 polymer ?
#
loop_
_entity_poly.entity_id
_entity_poly.type
_entity_poly.pdbx_seq_one_letter_code
_entity_poly.pdbx_strand_id
1 'polypeptide(L)'
;MPKLPNISPKSDPEKNKKPGFNLTWVYFIIIIGLGIMLYQGNQSNPGGVNKEVDYTTFRNYVKQGVAKEVVVNKTEGNVRMVVRPEKIREIYKQGSDQTGSAPTVSTKYPNIDTINGFLDANYQGSVKYEESDKFFMSLLSSLLPIILLVFLWFFLMRRMGGGGGSGGIFNVGKSKARLFDKNGKNATHVTFKDVAGQEGAKQEIREIVDFLKNPQKYTELGGKIPKGALLVGPPGTGKTLLAKAVAGEADVPFFSMAGSDFVEMFVGVGASRVRDLFQQAKEKAPCIVFIDEIDAIGRARGKNPSMGGNDERENTLNQLLTEMDGFGTNSGVIVLAATNRVEILDSALLRAGRFDRQIHVDLPELSERVAIFKVHLAPLKLDSSLDIEMLARQTPGFSGADIANVCNEAALIAARHNRKEVGKQDFLDAVDRIIGGLEKTTKVMTEDEKRAIAIHEAGHASVSWLLQYANPLVKVTIVPRGQALGAAWYLPEERTITTKEQMLDEICSLLGGRAAEDVFLGHVSSGALNDLERVTKRIYGMVAYLGMSDKLQNLCYYNAQDEGFTKPYSDKTAELIDNEVQRMISEQYERAKRLLTENAAKHNALADLLVEREVIFTEDAEKIFGPRPWKSRTDILMEEEAMKLVDERNRKLEAEAKAKEAEAKDAKETENQKAEGAATAETKSAETESNAESKLESHADLQTNNQSDNQADNHSVNA
;
A
#
# COMPACT_ATOMS: atom_id res chain seq x y z
N MET A 1 3.86 -37.25 -49.71
CA MET A 1 3.52 -35.91 -50.24
C MET A 1 2.87 -35.09 -49.14
N PRO A 2 3.27 -33.82 -48.95
CA PRO A 2 2.98 -33.05 -47.73
C PRO A 2 1.58 -32.40 -47.79
N LYS A 3 0.89 -32.38 -46.66
CA LYS A 3 -0.34 -31.60 -46.46
C LYS A 3 0.02 -30.12 -46.29
N LEU A 4 -0.44 -29.29 -47.21
CA LEU A 4 -0.43 -27.83 -47.12
C LEU A 4 -1.49 -27.34 -46.09
N PRO A 5 -1.31 -26.12 -45.53
CA PRO A 5 -1.92 -25.69 -44.27
C PRO A 5 -3.35 -25.17 -44.43
N ASN A 6 -4.16 -25.37 -43.37
CA ASN A 6 -5.51 -24.84 -43.28
C ASN A 6 -5.47 -23.38 -42.78
N ILE A 7 -5.98 -22.49 -43.61
CA ILE A 7 -6.03 -21.03 -43.41
C ILE A 7 -7.29 -20.69 -42.60
N SER A 8 -7.14 -19.84 -41.59
CA SER A 8 -8.20 -19.27 -40.76
C SER A 8 -9.29 -18.54 -41.59
N PRO A 9 -10.59 -18.69 -41.26
CA PRO A 9 -11.64 -17.96 -41.99
C PRO A 9 -11.67 -16.47 -41.60
N LYS A 10 -11.76 -15.64 -42.64
CA LYS A 10 -11.91 -14.19 -42.61
C LYS A 10 -13.26 -13.77 -42.01
N SER A 11 -13.20 -12.62 -41.37
CA SER A 11 -14.26 -11.79 -40.77
C SER A 11 -15.48 -11.52 -41.68
N ASP A 12 -16.67 -11.65 -41.10
CA ASP A 12 -17.96 -11.22 -41.65
C ASP A 12 -18.05 -9.69 -41.85
N PRO A 13 -18.86 -9.21 -42.83
CA PRO A 13 -18.96 -7.80 -43.17
C PRO A 13 -19.90 -7.01 -42.25
N GLU A 14 -19.54 -5.74 -42.07
CA GLU A 14 -20.18 -4.73 -41.22
C GLU A 14 -21.71 -4.60 -41.44
N LYS A 15 -22.46 -4.76 -40.33
CA LYS A 15 -23.83 -4.25 -40.22
C LYS A 15 -23.78 -2.74 -40.03
N ASN A 16 -24.37 -2.01 -40.99
CA ASN A 16 -24.74 -0.60 -40.92
C ASN A 16 -25.32 -0.20 -39.55
N LYS A 17 -24.50 0.44 -38.71
CA LYS A 17 -24.98 1.17 -37.53
C LYS A 17 -25.41 2.56 -37.99
N LYS A 18 -26.71 2.86 -37.87
CA LYS A 18 -27.19 4.25 -37.89
C LYS A 18 -26.41 5.02 -36.81
N PRO A 19 -25.98 6.26 -37.05
CA PRO A 19 -25.20 7.00 -36.07
C PRO A 19 -26.04 7.18 -34.80
N GLY A 20 -25.57 6.61 -33.70
CA GLY A 20 -26.12 6.86 -32.37
C GLY A 20 -25.96 8.35 -32.05
N PHE A 21 -27.01 8.96 -31.54
CA PHE A 21 -27.04 10.37 -31.20
C PHE A 21 -25.94 10.68 -30.17
N ASN A 22 -24.96 11.51 -30.56
CA ASN A 22 -23.81 11.84 -29.72
C ASN A 22 -24.19 12.99 -28.76
N LEU A 23 -24.07 12.77 -27.45
CA LEU A 23 -24.35 13.77 -26.41
C LEU A 23 -23.54 15.06 -26.58
N THR A 24 -22.41 15.01 -27.28
CA THR A 24 -21.60 16.20 -27.62
C THR A 24 -22.37 17.24 -28.43
N TRP A 25 -23.32 16.85 -29.28
CA TRP A 25 -24.16 17.80 -30.01
C TRP A 25 -25.08 18.60 -29.08
N VAL A 26 -25.54 17.99 -27.99
CA VAL A 26 -26.37 18.66 -26.98
C VAL A 26 -25.54 19.68 -26.19
N TYR A 27 -24.33 19.30 -25.77
CA TYR A 27 -23.41 20.24 -25.12
C TYR A 27 -23.02 21.42 -26.03
N PHE A 28 -22.85 21.17 -27.33
CA PHE A 28 -22.53 22.23 -28.30
C PHE A 28 -23.66 23.26 -28.43
N ILE A 29 -24.92 22.81 -28.45
CA ILE A 29 -26.09 23.69 -28.49
C ILE A 29 -26.21 24.49 -27.18
N ILE A 30 -25.94 23.88 -26.03
CA ILE A 30 -25.96 24.57 -24.73
C ILE A 30 -24.89 25.67 -24.66
N ILE A 31 -23.67 25.38 -25.13
CA ILE A 31 -22.57 26.35 -25.16
C ILE A 31 -22.88 27.51 -26.11
N ILE A 32 -23.44 27.24 -27.28
CA ILE A 32 -23.87 28.30 -28.20
C ILE A 32 -24.99 29.14 -27.58
N GLY A 33 -25.97 28.50 -26.92
CA GLY A 33 -27.05 29.19 -26.22
C GLY A 33 -26.53 30.12 -25.11
N LEU A 34 -25.59 29.64 -24.29
CA LEU A 34 -24.92 30.44 -23.26
C LEU A 34 -24.06 31.55 -23.85
N GLY A 35 -23.38 31.30 -24.98
CA GLY A 35 -22.60 32.29 -25.71
C GLY A 35 -23.46 33.43 -26.27
N ILE A 36 -24.64 33.12 -26.82
CA ILE A 36 -25.60 34.13 -27.30
C ILE A 36 -26.19 34.92 -26.13
N MET A 37 -26.47 34.27 -25.01
CA MET A 37 -26.99 34.91 -23.80
C MET A 37 -25.96 35.88 -23.18
N LEU A 38 -24.70 35.48 -23.10
CA LEU A 38 -23.59 36.34 -22.64
C LEU A 38 -23.34 37.51 -23.61
N TYR A 39 -23.50 37.28 -24.92
CA TYR A 39 -23.33 38.33 -25.92
C TYR A 39 -24.47 39.36 -25.88
N GLN A 40 -25.72 38.95 -25.69
CA GLN A 40 -26.87 39.86 -25.61
C GLN A 40 -26.95 40.61 -24.27
N GLY A 41 -26.49 40.01 -23.17
CA GLY A 41 -26.47 40.66 -21.85
C GLY A 41 -25.51 41.85 -21.75
N ASN A 42 -24.59 42.02 -22.69
CA ASN A 42 -23.53 43.03 -22.64
C ASN A 42 -23.79 44.26 -23.53
N GLN A 43 -24.96 44.36 -24.19
CA GLN A 43 -25.26 45.39 -25.19
C GLN A 43 -26.34 46.39 -24.74
N SER A 44 -26.36 46.79 -23.46
CA SER A 44 -27.30 47.81 -22.99
C SER A 44 -26.77 48.72 -21.88
N ASN A 45 -25.51 49.16 -21.94
CA ASN A 45 -25.05 50.28 -21.12
C ASN A 45 -24.06 51.19 -21.89
N PRO A 46 -24.38 52.48 -22.11
CA PRO A 46 -23.42 53.44 -22.66
C PRO A 46 -22.27 53.63 -21.67
N GLY A 47 -21.03 53.38 -22.11
CA GLY A 47 -19.84 53.29 -21.27
C GLY A 47 -19.54 54.54 -20.43
N GLY A 48 -19.80 54.43 -19.12
CA GLY A 48 -19.46 55.40 -18.09
C GLY A 48 -19.84 54.90 -16.69
N VAL A 49 -19.13 55.31 -15.65
CA VAL A 49 -19.48 54.99 -14.25
C VAL A 49 -20.73 55.79 -13.86
N ASN A 50 -21.73 55.13 -13.26
CA ASN A 50 -22.92 55.78 -12.73
C ASN A 50 -22.81 55.99 -11.20
N LYS A 51 -23.08 57.20 -10.71
CA LYS A 51 -23.10 57.53 -9.28
C LYS A 51 -24.51 57.93 -8.84
N GLU A 52 -25.08 57.17 -7.92
CA GLU A 52 -26.38 57.48 -7.33
C GLU A 52 -26.23 58.51 -6.19
N VAL A 53 -27.08 59.54 -6.19
CA VAL A 53 -27.06 60.63 -5.19
C VAL A 53 -28.48 60.99 -4.76
N ASP A 54 -28.61 61.64 -3.61
CA ASP A 54 -29.89 62.19 -3.16
C ASP A 54 -30.40 63.30 -4.08
N TYR A 55 -31.73 63.45 -4.16
CA TYR A 55 -32.40 64.44 -5.00
C TYR A 55 -31.98 65.89 -4.69
N THR A 56 -31.70 66.21 -3.42
CA THR A 56 -31.18 67.52 -3.00
C THR A 56 -29.79 67.79 -3.58
N THR A 57 -28.90 66.80 -3.50
CA THR A 57 -27.54 66.85 -4.04
C THR A 57 -27.56 66.94 -5.56
N PHE A 58 -28.43 66.19 -6.21
CA PHE A 58 -28.65 66.27 -7.65
C PHE A 58 -29.06 67.68 -8.09
N ARG A 59 -30.04 68.29 -7.41
CA ARG A 59 -30.47 69.68 -7.70
C ARG A 59 -29.33 70.68 -7.52
N ASN A 60 -28.50 70.50 -6.48
CA ASN A 60 -27.35 71.37 -6.26
C ASN A 60 -26.32 71.25 -7.40
N TYR A 61 -26.03 70.04 -7.88
CA TYR A 61 -25.13 69.84 -9.01
C TYR A 61 -25.67 70.45 -10.32
N VAL A 62 -26.97 70.34 -10.57
CA VAL A 62 -27.59 70.99 -11.74
C VAL A 62 -27.46 72.52 -11.64
N LYS A 63 -27.73 73.12 -10.48
CA LYS A 63 -27.55 74.57 -10.25
C LYS A 63 -26.10 75.05 -10.39
N GLN A 64 -25.13 74.20 -10.04
CA GLN A 64 -23.70 74.47 -10.19
C GLN A 64 -23.19 74.30 -11.63
N GLY A 65 -24.06 73.99 -12.60
CA GLY A 65 -23.70 73.88 -14.01
C GLY A 65 -22.96 72.59 -14.37
N VAL A 66 -23.01 71.57 -13.51
CA VAL A 66 -22.31 70.28 -13.70
C VAL A 66 -22.88 69.47 -14.87
N ALA A 67 -24.20 69.59 -15.13
CA ALA A 67 -24.89 68.78 -16.12
C ALA A 67 -24.56 69.21 -17.56
N LYS A 68 -24.21 68.23 -18.41
CA LYS A 68 -24.07 68.37 -19.87
C LYS A 68 -25.37 68.03 -20.60
N GLU A 69 -26.01 66.96 -20.17
CA GLU A 69 -27.27 66.45 -20.70
C GLU A 69 -28.06 65.82 -19.57
N VAL A 70 -29.38 66.00 -19.53
CA VAL A 70 -30.26 65.39 -18.53
C VAL A 70 -31.24 64.47 -19.23
N VAL A 71 -31.37 63.24 -18.75
CA VAL A 71 -32.29 62.24 -19.27
C VAL A 71 -33.25 61.85 -18.14
N VAL A 72 -34.54 62.07 -18.38
CA VAL A 72 -35.62 61.74 -17.44
C VAL A 72 -36.29 60.45 -17.93
N ASN A 73 -36.19 59.38 -17.13
CA ASN A 73 -36.89 58.13 -17.38
C ASN A 73 -38.26 58.18 -16.68
N LYS A 74 -39.34 58.31 -17.47
CA LYS A 74 -40.70 58.44 -16.95
C LYS A 74 -41.23 57.14 -16.33
N THR A 75 -40.77 55.99 -16.84
CA THR A 75 -41.25 54.67 -16.42
C THR A 75 -40.66 54.27 -15.07
N GLU A 76 -39.38 54.56 -14.84
CA GLU A 76 -38.66 54.17 -13.62
C GLU A 76 -38.63 55.24 -12.53
N GLY A 77 -39.10 56.47 -12.83
CA GLY A 77 -39.11 57.60 -11.88
C GLY A 77 -37.71 58.15 -11.55
N ASN A 78 -36.76 57.94 -12.45
CA ASN A 78 -35.35 58.29 -12.26
C ASN A 78 -34.91 59.37 -13.27
N VAL A 79 -34.08 60.30 -12.81
CA VAL A 79 -33.40 61.28 -13.66
C VAL A 79 -31.89 61.04 -13.58
N ARG A 80 -31.24 61.01 -14.74
CA ARG A 80 -29.78 60.88 -14.86
C ARG A 80 -29.23 62.08 -15.61
N MET A 81 -28.10 62.61 -15.15
CA MET A 81 -27.36 63.65 -15.88
C MET A 81 -25.98 63.15 -16.27
N VAL A 82 -25.57 63.47 -17.48
CA VAL A 82 -24.18 63.28 -17.94
C VAL A 82 -23.36 64.45 -17.38
N VAL A 83 -22.26 64.15 -16.70
CA VAL A 83 -21.39 65.17 -16.10
C VAL A 83 -20.51 65.82 -17.17
N ARG A 84 -20.38 67.15 -17.15
CA ARG A 84 -19.44 67.87 -18.03
C ARG A 84 -17.99 67.43 -17.77
N PRO A 85 -17.16 67.23 -18.81
CA PRO A 85 -15.78 66.74 -18.65
C PRO A 85 -14.93 67.50 -17.61
N GLU A 86 -15.09 68.82 -17.55
CA GLU A 86 -14.38 69.71 -16.62
C GLU A 86 -14.67 69.43 -15.13
N LYS A 87 -15.85 68.87 -14.82
CA LYS A 87 -16.35 68.66 -13.45
C LYS A 87 -16.25 67.21 -12.97
N ILE A 88 -15.73 66.30 -13.81
CA ILE A 88 -15.60 64.86 -13.48
C ILE A 88 -14.70 64.64 -12.25
N ARG A 89 -13.53 65.29 -12.20
CA ARG A 89 -12.58 65.14 -11.08
C ARG A 89 -13.16 65.61 -9.74
N GLU A 90 -14.00 66.64 -9.76
CA GLU A 90 -14.64 67.21 -8.57
C GLU A 90 -15.66 66.23 -7.96
N ILE A 91 -16.40 65.51 -8.80
CA ILE A 91 -17.52 64.64 -8.36
C ILE A 91 -17.07 63.22 -8.05
N TYR A 92 -16.17 62.67 -8.87
CA TYR A 92 -15.73 61.28 -8.76
C TYR A 92 -14.41 61.13 -8.00
N LYS A 93 -13.68 62.23 -7.75
CA LYS A 93 -12.34 62.23 -7.13
C LYS A 93 -11.33 61.31 -7.86
N GLN A 94 -11.59 61.01 -9.14
CA GLN A 94 -10.83 60.11 -10.01
C GLN A 94 -10.58 60.78 -11.37
N GLY A 95 -9.56 60.32 -12.10
CA GLY A 95 -9.24 60.81 -13.46
C GLY A 95 -10.22 60.31 -14.52
N SER A 96 -10.30 61.03 -15.66
CA SER A 96 -11.19 60.72 -16.80
C SER A 96 -11.06 59.29 -17.32
N ASP A 97 -9.88 58.70 -17.17
CA ASP A 97 -9.53 57.39 -17.72
C ASP A 97 -10.18 56.23 -16.94
N GLN A 98 -10.64 56.47 -15.71
CA GLN A 98 -11.32 55.46 -14.87
C GLN A 98 -12.84 55.62 -14.85
N THR A 99 -13.37 56.79 -15.23
CA THR A 99 -14.81 57.11 -15.15
C THR A 99 -15.60 56.82 -16.43
N GLY A 100 -14.92 56.40 -17.51
CA GLY A 100 -15.50 56.13 -18.82
C GLY A 100 -15.86 57.40 -19.61
N SER A 101 -16.26 57.23 -20.87
CA SER A 101 -16.40 58.34 -21.84
C SER A 101 -17.55 59.31 -21.53
N ALA A 102 -18.53 58.90 -20.70
CA ALA A 102 -19.64 59.75 -20.27
C ALA A 102 -20.16 59.32 -18.87
N PRO A 103 -19.50 59.72 -17.76
CA PRO A 103 -19.97 59.37 -16.43
C PRO A 103 -21.30 60.07 -16.09
N THR A 104 -22.20 59.33 -15.44
CA THR A 104 -23.56 59.78 -15.16
C THR A 104 -23.85 59.87 -13.67
N VAL A 105 -24.60 60.88 -13.24
CA VAL A 105 -25.14 60.97 -11.88
C VAL A 105 -26.64 60.75 -11.94
N SER A 106 -27.18 59.82 -11.15
CA SER A 106 -28.61 59.48 -11.15
C SER A 106 -29.27 59.68 -9.78
N THR A 107 -30.55 60.07 -9.77
CA THR A 107 -31.40 60.12 -8.58
C THR A 107 -32.84 59.73 -8.94
N LYS A 108 -33.59 59.24 -7.95
CA LYS A 108 -35.06 59.20 -8.00
C LYS A 108 -35.61 60.61 -7.86
N TYR A 109 -36.65 60.95 -8.62
CA TYR A 109 -37.38 62.22 -8.46
C TYR A 109 -38.80 61.96 -7.91
N PRO A 110 -39.38 62.87 -7.09
CA PRO A 110 -40.66 62.61 -6.43
C PRO A 110 -41.86 62.60 -7.39
N ASN A 111 -41.91 63.57 -8.33
CA ASN A 111 -42.96 63.69 -9.33
C ASN A 111 -42.41 64.35 -10.61
N ILE A 112 -42.89 63.97 -11.79
CA ILE A 112 -42.40 64.44 -13.08
C ILE A 112 -42.57 65.96 -13.25
N ASP A 113 -43.66 66.52 -12.73
CA ASP A 113 -43.92 67.97 -12.81
C ASP A 113 -42.90 68.76 -11.96
N THR A 114 -42.46 68.19 -10.84
CA THR A 114 -41.50 68.85 -9.94
C THR A 114 -40.08 68.86 -10.49
N ILE A 115 -39.69 67.83 -11.26
CA ILE A 115 -38.37 67.79 -11.92
C ILE A 115 -38.38 68.62 -13.20
N ASN A 116 -39.47 68.59 -13.98
CA ASN A 116 -39.59 69.43 -15.18
C ASN A 116 -39.57 70.92 -14.83
N GLY A 117 -40.38 71.35 -13.85
CA GLY A 117 -40.35 72.73 -13.37
C GLY A 117 -39.00 73.15 -12.77
N PHE A 118 -38.24 72.21 -12.19
CA PHE A 118 -36.89 72.48 -11.71
C PHE A 118 -35.87 72.63 -12.85
N LEU A 119 -35.92 71.74 -13.83
CA LEU A 119 -35.03 71.74 -14.98
C LEU A 119 -35.29 72.96 -15.88
N ASP A 120 -36.55 73.30 -16.15
CA ASP A 120 -36.92 74.46 -16.96
C ASP A 120 -36.43 75.79 -16.34
N ALA A 121 -36.39 75.89 -15.00
CA ALA A 121 -35.95 77.08 -14.30
C ALA A 121 -34.42 77.16 -14.07
N ASN A 122 -33.71 76.03 -14.01
CA ASN A 122 -32.31 75.98 -13.54
C ASN A 122 -31.34 75.31 -14.51
N TYR A 123 -31.80 74.80 -15.66
CA TYR A 123 -30.98 74.09 -16.63
C TYR A 123 -31.30 74.54 -18.06
N GLN A 124 -30.29 75.02 -18.78
CA GLN A 124 -30.44 75.54 -20.15
C GLN A 124 -30.06 74.52 -21.26
N GLY A 125 -29.78 73.27 -20.90
CA GLY A 125 -29.40 72.23 -21.88
C GLY A 125 -30.58 71.38 -22.35
N SER A 126 -30.33 70.48 -23.32
CA SER A 126 -31.35 69.54 -23.81
C SER A 126 -31.72 68.49 -22.76
N VAL A 127 -33.01 68.34 -22.49
CA VAL A 127 -33.57 67.27 -21.66
C VAL A 127 -34.18 66.20 -22.57
N LYS A 128 -33.75 64.93 -22.44
CA LYS A 128 -34.34 63.79 -23.16
C LYS A 128 -35.28 63.01 -22.25
N TYR A 129 -36.40 62.55 -22.80
CA TYR A 129 -37.33 61.69 -22.08
C TYR A 129 -37.29 60.27 -22.65
N GLU A 130 -37.05 59.29 -21.79
CA GLU A 130 -37.08 57.86 -22.13
C GLU A 130 -38.31 57.20 -21.48
N GLU A 131 -39.08 56.48 -22.29
CA GLU A 131 -40.16 55.58 -21.85
C GLU A 131 -39.74 54.15 -22.22
N SER A 132 -39.77 53.22 -21.26
CA SER A 132 -39.24 51.86 -21.45
C SER A 132 -40.35 50.81 -21.49
N ASP A 133 -40.90 50.55 -22.68
CA ASP A 133 -41.79 49.40 -22.93
C ASP A 133 -41.00 48.09 -23.13
N LYS A 134 -40.07 47.79 -22.22
CA LYS A 134 -39.20 46.59 -22.30
C LYS A 134 -39.56 45.50 -21.30
N PHE A 135 -40.65 45.64 -20.53
CA PHE A 135 -41.03 44.64 -19.53
C PHE A 135 -41.36 43.27 -20.17
N PHE A 136 -42.18 43.24 -21.23
CA PHE A 136 -42.58 41.98 -21.85
C PHE A 136 -41.41 41.28 -22.58
N MET A 137 -40.56 42.05 -23.27
CA MET A 137 -39.36 41.51 -23.93
C MET A 137 -38.30 41.05 -22.93
N SER A 138 -38.14 41.71 -21.78
CA SER A 138 -37.25 41.30 -20.69
C SER A 138 -37.73 40.03 -19.99
N LEU A 139 -39.04 39.92 -19.75
CA LEU A 139 -39.64 38.73 -19.15
C LEU A 139 -39.48 37.52 -20.08
N LEU A 140 -39.73 37.70 -21.39
CA LEU A 140 -39.59 36.63 -22.37
C LEU A 140 -38.13 36.22 -22.53
N SER A 141 -37.17 37.14 -22.61
CA SER A 141 -35.74 36.81 -22.72
C SER A 141 -35.16 36.19 -21.45
N SER A 142 -35.69 36.51 -20.27
CA SER A 142 -35.31 35.91 -18.99
C SER A 142 -35.91 34.51 -18.77
N LEU A 143 -37.14 34.27 -19.23
CA LEU A 143 -37.79 32.96 -19.13
C LEU A 143 -37.47 32.00 -20.27
N LEU A 144 -37.07 32.49 -21.46
CA LEU A 144 -36.72 31.63 -22.61
C LEU A 144 -35.68 30.56 -22.27
N PRO A 145 -34.57 30.85 -21.55
CA PRO A 145 -33.57 29.85 -21.19
C PRO A 145 -34.14 28.76 -20.26
N ILE A 146 -35.00 29.15 -19.32
CA ILE A 146 -35.64 28.24 -18.36
C ILE A 146 -36.63 27.33 -19.11
N ILE A 147 -37.44 27.90 -20.00
CA ILE A 147 -38.40 27.15 -20.81
C ILE A 147 -37.68 26.17 -21.75
N LEU A 148 -36.57 26.59 -22.38
CA LEU A 148 -35.77 25.73 -23.26
C LEU A 148 -35.12 24.59 -22.47
N LEU A 149 -34.62 24.85 -21.26
CA LEU A 149 -34.04 23.84 -20.38
C LEU A 149 -35.10 22.84 -19.91
N VAL A 150 -36.28 23.31 -19.50
CA VAL A 150 -37.41 22.44 -19.10
C VAL A 150 -37.91 21.61 -20.28
N PHE A 151 -38.00 22.18 -21.48
CA PHE A 151 -38.42 21.45 -22.68
C PHE A 151 -37.37 20.42 -23.12
N LEU A 152 -36.08 20.76 -23.08
CA LEU A 152 -34.98 19.83 -23.34
C LEU A 152 -34.94 18.70 -22.30
N TRP A 153 -35.15 19.03 -21.03
CA TRP A 153 -35.23 18.06 -19.92
C TRP A 153 -36.40 17.09 -20.10
N PHE A 154 -37.58 17.59 -20.49
CA PHE A 154 -38.74 16.78 -20.76
C PHE A 154 -38.54 15.91 -22.01
N PHE A 155 -37.91 16.44 -23.07
CA PHE A 155 -37.58 15.69 -24.29
C PHE A 155 -36.54 14.59 -24.05
N LEU A 156 -35.52 14.84 -23.23
CA LEU A 156 -34.53 13.84 -22.82
C LEU A 156 -35.15 12.73 -21.97
N MET A 157 -35.95 13.07 -20.95
CA MET A 157 -36.62 12.07 -20.12
C MET A 157 -37.59 11.20 -20.94
N ARG A 158 -38.31 11.80 -21.89
CA ARG A 158 -39.26 11.06 -22.74
C ARG A 158 -38.57 10.12 -23.73
N ARG A 159 -37.29 10.36 -24.04
CA ARG A 159 -36.47 9.48 -24.91
C ARG A 159 -35.62 8.46 -24.12
N MET A 160 -35.33 8.72 -22.85
CA MET A 160 -34.74 7.75 -21.91
C MET A 160 -35.78 6.77 -21.34
N GLY A 161 -37.07 7.12 -21.32
CA GLY A 161 -38.16 6.26 -20.85
C GLY A 161 -38.73 5.29 -21.89
N GLY A 162 -38.14 5.19 -23.09
CA GLY A 162 -38.70 4.47 -24.24
C GLY A 162 -38.05 3.11 -24.59
N GLY A 163 -37.10 2.61 -23.78
CA GLY A 163 -36.45 1.32 -24.01
C GLY A 163 -36.21 0.60 -22.69
N GLY A 164 -36.83 -0.56 -22.51
CA GLY A 164 -36.81 -1.32 -21.26
C GLY A 164 -35.40 -1.61 -20.73
N GLY A 165 -35.23 -1.41 -19.43
CA GLY A 165 -34.00 -1.75 -18.71
C GLY A 165 -33.79 -0.85 -17.49
N SER A 166 -34.23 -1.33 -16.33
CA SER A 166 -33.82 -0.85 -15.02
C SER A 166 -32.27 -0.87 -14.90
N GLY A 167 -31.58 0.24 -15.18
CA GLY A 167 -30.11 0.18 -15.22
C GLY A 167 -29.29 1.47 -15.27
N GLY A 168 -29.87 2.68 -15.17
CA GLY A 168 -29.09 3.91 -15.39
C GLY A 168 -28.62 4.66 -14.14
N ILE A 169 -29.43 4.70 -13.06
CA ILE A 169 -29.16 5.53 -11.87
C ILE A 169 -29.24 4.70 -10.57
N PHE A 170 -30.01 3.61 -10.55
CA PHE A 170 -30.16 2.73 -9.38
C PHE A 170 -29.03 1.70 -9.20
N ASN A 171 -28.08 1.60 -10.13
CA ASN A 171 -27.00 0.60 -10.05
C ASN A 171 -25.70 1.14 -9.40
N VAL A 172 -25.71 2.40 -8.94
CA VAL A 172 -24.52 3.09 -8.39
C VAL A 172 -24.10 2.55 -7.01
N GLY A 173 -25.01 1.89 -6.29
CA GLY A 173 -24.79 1.38 -4.92
C GLY A 173 -24.46 -0.11 -4.79
N LYS A 174 -24.38 -0.88 -5.89
CA LYS A 174 -24.03 -2.31 -5.83
C LYS A 174 -22.53 -2.52 -5.61
N SER A 175 -22.21 -3.56 -4.87
CA SER A 175 -20.85 -4.03 -4.60
C SER A 175 -20.16 -4.43 -5.90
N LYS A 176 -18.91 -3.99 -6.07
CA LYS A 176 -18.02 -4.40 -7.18
C LYS A 176 -17.15 -5.61 -6.80
N ALA A 177 -17.42 -6.25 -5.66
CA ALA A 177 -16.60 -7.34 -5.15
C ALA A 177 -16.47 -8.48 -6.17
N ARG A 178 -15.24 -8.95 -6.34
CA ARG A 178 -14.98 -10.13 -7.18
C ARG A 178 -15.25 -11.37 -6.34
N LEU A 179 -16.24 -12.13 -6.78
CA LEU A 179 -16.62 -13.39 -6.18
C LEU A 179 -15.88 -14.54 -6.90
N PHE A 180 -15.17 -15.34 -6.12
CA PHE A 180 -14.54 -16.58 -6.55
C PHE A 180 -15.37 -17.74 -6.00
N ASP A 181 -16.20 -18.36 -6.85
CA ASP A 181 -17.05 -19.50 -6.50
C ASP A 181 -16.29 -20.82 -6.62
N LYS A 182 -16.62 -21.80 -5.74
CA LYS A 182 -15.98 -23.13 -5.64
C LYS A 182 -15.80 -23.86 -6.98
N ASN A 183 -16.81 -23.77 -7.85
CA ASN A 183 -16.90 -24.53 -9.11
C ASN A 183 -16.90 -23.65 -10.38
N GLY A 184 -16.55 -22.37 -10.25
CA GLY A 184 -16.54 -21.43 -11.37
C GLY A 184 -15.24 -21.49 -12.19
N LYS A 185 -15.25 -20.88 -13.39
CA LYS A 185 -14.01 -20.62 -14.18
C LYS A 185 -12.98 -19.75 -13.43
N ASN A 186 -13.36 -19.18 -12.28
CA ASN A 186 -12.57 -18.34 -11.39
C ASN A 186 -12.41 -19.01 -10.00
N ALA A 187 -12.30 -20.34 -9.89
CA ALA A 187 -12.04 -20.97 -8.60
C ALA A 187 -10.63 -20.60 -8.10
N THR A 188 -10.49 -20.23 -6.83
CA THR A 188 -9.20 -20.02 -6.19
C THR A 188 -8.53 -21.36 -5.92
N HIS A 189 -7.73 -21.86 -6.87
CA HIS A 189 -6.92 -23.07 -6.73
C HIS A 189 -5.66 -22.89 -5.86
N VAL A 190 -5.51 -21.74 -5.19
CA VAL A 190 -4.34 -21.43 -4.36
C VAL A 190 -4.55 -22.06 -2.99
N THR A 191 -3.57 -22.83 -2.53
CA THR A 191 -3.57 -23.53 -1.23
C THR A 191 -2.35 -23.10 -0.41
N PHE A 192 -2.20 -23.61 0.82
CA PHE A 192 -1.00 -23.30 1.63
C PHE A 192 0.30 -23.83 1.03
N LYS A 193 0.23 -24.77 0.08
CA LYS A 193 1.40 -25.27 -0.65
C LYS A 193 1.99 -24.24 -1.60
N ASP A 194 1.16 -23.31 -2.10
CA ASP A 194 1.57 -22.25 -3.03
C ASP A 194 2.12 -21.02 -2.31
N VAL A 195 1.95 -20.95 -0.99
CA VAL A 195 2.52 -19.91 -0.13
C VAL A 195 3.78 -20.49 0.52
N ALA A 196 4.96 -20.03 0.11
CA ALA A 196 6.22 -20.45 0.72
C ALA A 196 6.56 -19.58 1.95
N GLY A 197 7.17 -20.16 2.98
CA GLY A 197 7.54 -19.44 4.22
C GLY A 197 6.34 -19.05 5.09
N GLN A 198 6.54 -18.06 5.96
CA GLN A 198 5.52 -17.49 6.85
C GLN A 198 4.82 -18.53 7.74
N GLU A 199 5.58 -19.47 8.31
CA GLU A 199 5.00 -20.56 9.10
C GLU A 199 4.28 -20.07 10.35
N GLY A 200 4.75 -18.98 10.98
CA GLY A 200 4.06 -18.33 12.10
C GLY A 200 2.66 -17.84 11.69
N ALA A 201 2.57 -17.04 10.62
CA ALA A 201 1.29 -16.54 10.11
C ALA A 201 0.37 -17.67 9.64
N LYS A 202 0.91 -18.70 8.96
CA LYS A 202 0.14 -19.88 8.55
C LYS A 202 -0.42 -20.64 9.76
N GLN A 203 0.34 -20.77 10.84
CA GLN A 203 -0.11 -21.48 12.03
C GLN A 203 -1.31 -20.77 12.67
N GLU A 204 -1.28 -19.45 12.81
CA GLU A 204 -2.42 -18.69 13.32
C GLU A 204 -3.65 -18.80 12.42
N ILE A 205 -3.44 -18.77 11.09
CA ILE A 205 -4.52 -18.87 10.11
C ILE A 205 -5.08 -20.29 10.00
N ARG A 206 -4.30 -21.34 10.30
CA ARG A 206 -4.81 -22.73 10.33
C ARG A 206 -5.96 -22.89 11.31
N GLU A 207 -6.00 -22.13 12.40
CA GLU A 207 -7.15 -22.11 13.33
C GLU A 207 -8.43 -21.61 12.64
N ILE A 208 -8.31 -20.56 11.82
CA ILE A 208 -9.43 -20.01 11.04
C ILE A 208 -9.92 -21.04 10.02
N VAL A 209 -9.00 -21.79 9.39
CA VAL A 209 -9.33 -22.87 8.44
C VAL A 209 -10.01 -24.05 9.14
N ASP A 210 -9.47 -24.54 10.27
CA ASP A 210 -10.11 -25.65 11.02
C ASP A 210 -11.50 -25.25 11.49
N PHE A 211 -11.66 -23.99 11.90
CA PHE A 211 -12.95 -23.45 12.26
C PHE A 211 -13.95 -23.45 11.09
N LEU A 212 -13.56 -22.99 9.91
CA LEU A 212 -14.45 -23.00 8.73
C LEU A 212 -14.82 -24.42 8.27
N LYS A 213 -13.92 -25.39 8.46
CA LYS A 213 -14.18 -26.81 8.16
C LYS A 213 -15.07 -27.47 9.22
N ASN A 214 -14.84 -27.19 10.50
CA ASN A 214 -15.46 -27.87 11.63
C ASN A 214 -16.01 -26.88 12.68
N PRO A 215 -17.01 -26.04 12.35
CA PRO A 215 -17.48 -24.99 13.26
C PRO A 215 -18.17 -25.54 14.52
N GLN A 216 -18.73 -26.75 14.47
CA GLN A 216 -19.43 -27.40 15.58
C GLN A 216 -18.51 -27.70 16.76
N LYS A 217 -17.29 -28.20 16.47
CA LYS A 217 -16.23 -28.52 17.45
C LYS A 217 -15.94 -27.36 18.39
N TYR A 218 -15.93 -26.13 17.87
CA TYR A 218 -15.67 -24.93 18.66
C TYR A 218 -16.93 -24.38 19.34
N THR A 219 -18.08 -24.46 18.67
CA THR A 219 -19.36 -23.98 19.21
C THR A 219 -19.82 -24.79 20.43
N GLU A 220 -19.64 -26.12 20.41
CA GLU A 220 -19.99 -27.03 21.51
C GLU A 220 -19.18 -26.75 22.78
N LEU A 221 -17.93 -26.33 22.63
CA LEU A 221 -17.05 -25.95 23.73
C LEU A 221 -17.30 -24.52 24.23
N GLY A 222 -18.28 -23.80 23.67
CA GLY A 222 -18.57 -22.39 24.01
C GLY A 222 -17.55 -21.39 23.44
N GLY A 223 -16.70 -21.84 22.51
CA GLY A 223 -15.73 -21.00 21.82
C GLY A 223 -16.43 -19.95 20.96
N LYS A 224 -15.98 -18.69 21.06
CA LYS A 224 -16.45 -17.60 20.20
C LYS A 224 -15.60 -17.53 18.94
N ILE A 225 -16.30 -17.33 17.83
CA ILE A 225 -15.70 -17.29 16.51
C ILE A 225 -15.09 -15.92 16.29
N PRO A 226 -13.81 -15.82 15.87
CA PRO A 226 -13.22 -14.54 15.50
C PRO A 226 -13.99 -13.99 14.29
N LYS A 227 -14.54 -12.79 14.44
CA LYS A 227 -15.34 -12.16 13.38
C LYS A 227 -14.44 -11.63 12.27
N GLY A 228 -13.22 -11.25 12.59
CA GLY A 228 -12.25 -10.83 11.60
C GLY A 228 -10.80 -10.88 12.05
N ALA A 229 -9.92 -11.02 11.08
CA ALA A 229 -8.48 -10.98 11.29
C ALA A 229 -7.83 -9.94 10.36
N LEU A 230 -6.87 -9.20 10.90
CA LEU A 230 -6.10 -8.21 10.17
C LEU A 230 -4.71 -8.77 9.87
N LEU A 231 -4.38 -8.91 8.59
CA LEU A 231 -3.06 -9.22 8.09
C LEU A 231 -2.25 -7.93 8.01
N VAL A 232 -1.23 -7.81 8.86
CA VAL A 232 -0.39 -6.61 8.97
C VAL A 232 1.00 -6.94 8.47
N GLY A 233 1.57 -6.11 7.60
CA GLY A 233 2.99 -6.25 7.25
C GLY A 233 3.37 -5.45 6.02
N PRO A 234 4.66 -5.39 5.67
CA PRO A 234 5.15 -4.64 4.51
C PRO A 234 4.47 -5.04 3.19
N PRO A 235 4.46 -4.16 2.17
CA PRO A 235 3.93 -4.52 0.85
C PRO A 235 4.73 -5.70 0.26
N GLY A 236 4.08 -6.54 -0.53
CA GLY A 236 4.74 -7.64 -1.24
C GLY A 236 5.03 -8.90 -0.42
N THR A 237 4.64 -8.98 0.86
CA THR A 237 4.81 -10.19 1.71
C THR A 237 3.77 -11.28 1.46
N GLY A 238 2.88 -11.11 0.48
CA GLY A 238 1.90 -12.13 0.11
C GLY A 238 0.62 -12.16 0.93
N LYS A 239 0.25 -11.07 1.64
CA LYS A 239 -1.01 -10.97 2.41
C LYS A 239 -2.26 -11.39 1.60
N THR A 240 -2.41 -10.87 0.39
CA THR A 240 -3.52 -11.21 -0.52
C THR A 240 -3.45 -12.67 -1.00
N LEU A 241 -2.25 -13.22 -1.18
CA LEU A 241 -2.04 -14.62 -1.56
C LEU A 241 -2.39 -15.55 -0.40
N LEU A 242 -1.98 -15.20 0.82
CA LEU A 242 -2.28 -15.92 2.05
C LEU A 242 -3.79 -15.97 2.30
N ALA A 243 -4.49 -14.83 2.15
CA ALA A 243 -5.95 -14.77 2.25
C ALA A 243 -6.67 -15.70 1.25
N LYS A 244 -6.19 -15.77 0.00
CA LYS A 244 -6.72 -16.71 -1.01
C LYS A 244 -6.43 -18.17 -0.64
N ALA A 245 -5.24 -18.45 -0.09
CA ALA A 245 -4.87 -19.77 0.36
C ALA A 245 -5.76 -20.26 1.52
N VAL A 246 -6.17 -19.38 2.43
CA VAL A 246 -7.14 -19.71 3.50
C VAL A 246 -8.46 -20.20 2.92
N ALA A 247 -8.99 -19.48 1.93
CA ALA A 247 -10.24 -19.83 1.28
C ALA A 247 -10.14 -21.13 0.47
N GLY A 248 -9.03 -21.33 -0.23
CA GLY A 248 -8.76 -22.56 -0.97
C GLY A 248 -8.61 -23.77 -0.05
N GLU A 249 -7.95 -23.60 1.10
CA GLU A 249 -7.79 -24.69 2.07
C GLU A 249 -9.07 -25.02 2.82
N ALA A 250 -9.85 -24.01 3.19
CA ALA A 250 -11.17 -24.20 3.81
C ALA A 250 -12.25 -24.68 2.81
N ASP A 251 -11.96 -24.61 1.50
CA ASP A 251 -12.93 -24.80 0.42
C ASP A 251 -14.21 -23.97 0.68
N VAL A 252 -14.09 -22.65 0.71
CA VAL A 252 -15.24 -21.72 0.90
C VAL A 252 -15.21 -20.60 -0.14
N PRO A 253 -16.38 -20.01 -0.51
CA PRO A 253 -16.41 -18.86 -1.40
C PRO A 253 -15.56 -17.69 -0.86
N PHE A 254 -14.87 -17.00 -1.78
CA PHE A 254 -13.98 -15.89 -1.47
C PHE A 254 -14.48 -14.61 -2.15
N PHE A 255 -14.83 -13.61 -1.35
CA PHE A 255 -15.16 -12.27 -1.84
C PHE A 255 -13.94 -11.37 -1.67
N SER A 256 -13.47 -10.75 -2.75
CA SER A 256 -12.31 -9.84 -2.71
C SER A 256 -12.70 -8.44 -3.20
N MET A 257 -12.31 -7.42 -2.43
CA MET A 257 -12.49 -6.02 -2.77
C MET A 257 -11.35 -5.19 -2.21
N ALA A 258 -10.97 -4.11 -2.90
CA ALA A 258 -9.99 -3.16 -2.40
C ALA A 258 -10.66 -2.10 -1.53
N GLY A 259 -9.97 -1.63 -0.48
CA GLY A 259 -10.42 -0.56 0.40
C GLY A 259 -10.70 0.73 -0.38
N SER A 260 -9.92 0.99 -1.44
CA SER A 260 -10.15 2.10 -2.36
C SER A 260 -11.47 2.03 -3.12
N ASP A 261 -12.04 0.83 -3.34
CA ASP A 261 -13.31 0.68 -4.06
C ASP A 261 -14.51 1.22 -3.25
N PHE A 262 -14.32 1.50 -1.97
CA PHE A 262 -15.32 2.08 -1.10
C PHE A 262 -15.29 3.60 -1.07
N VAL A 263 -14.19 4.23 -1.50
CA VAL A 263 -14.00 5.69 -1.49
C VAL A 263 -14.44 6.25 -2.84
N GLU A 264 -15.55 6.99 -2.87
CA GLU A 264 -16.13 7.55 -4.09
C GLU A 264 -16.50 9.04 -3.90
N MET A 265 -16.65 9.77 -5.01
CA MET A 265 -17.00 11.21 -4.97
C MET A 265 -18.41 11.49 -4.43
N PHE A 266 -19.28 10.48 -4.39
CA PHE A 266 -20.67 10.62 -3.95
C PHE A 266 -20.85 10.09 -2.54
N VAL A 267 -21.25 10.98 -1.63
CA VAL A 267 -21.53 10.64 -0.23
C VAL A 267 -22.57 9.50 -0.14
N GLY A 268 -22.25 8.47 0.64
CA GLY A 268 -23.15 7.35 0.91
C GLY A 268 -23.08 6.18 -0.08
N VAL A 269 -22.37 6.33 -1.20
CA VAL A 269 -22.15 5.21 -2.14
C VAL A 269 -21.26 4.14 -1.50
N GLY A 270 -20.18 4.52 -0.82
CA GLY A 270 -19.32 3.59 -0.08
C GLY A 270 -20.09 2.76 0.95
N ALA A 271 -20.87 3.43 1.82
CA ALA A 271 -21.73 2.77 2.80
C ALA A 271 -22.74 1.80 2.18
N SER A 272 -23.34 2.13 1.03
CA SER A 272 -24.25 1.21 0.31
C SER A 272 -23.53 -0.05 -0.17
N ARG A 273 -22.30 0.08 -0.70
CA ARG A 273 -21.50 -1.05 -1.17
C ARG A 273 -21.10 -1.98 -0.02
N VAL A 274 -20.78 -1.42 1.14
CA VAL A 274 -20.51 -2.20 2.35
C VAL A 274 -21.74 -3.05 2.71
N ARG A 275 -22.93 -2.46 2.76
CA ARG A 275 -24.17 -3.23 3.05
C ARG A 275 -24.41 -4.35 2.04
N ASP A 276 -24.30 -4.06 0.75
CA ASP A 276 -24.53 -5.05 -0.31
C ASP A 276 -23.48 -6.18 -0.28
N LEU A 277 -22.21 -5.88 -0.02
CA LEU A 277 -21.16 -6.88 0.18
C LEU A 277 -21.53 -7.84 1.31
N PHE A 278 -21.88 -7.29 2.47
CA PHE A 278 -22.19 -8.09 3.65
C PHE A 278 -23.51 -8.86 3.49
N GLN A 279 -24.49 -8.33 2.75
CA GLN A 279 -25.69 -9.07 2.38
C GLN A 279 -25.37 -10.28 1.49
N GLN A 280 -24.55 -10.11 0.45
CA GLN A 280 -24.16 -11.21 -0.43
C GLN A 280 -23.31 -12.26 0.32
N ALA A 281 -22.45 -11.83 1.25
CA ALA A 281 -21.70 -12.72 2.11
C ALA A 281 -22.60 -13.55 3.05
N LYS A 282 -23.67 -12.95 3.60
CA LYS A 282 -24.70 -13.66 4.39
C LYS A 282 -25.36 -14.78 3.59
N GLU A 283 -25.73 -14.49 2.34
CA GLU A 283 -26.42 -15.44 1.46
C GLU A 283 -25.54 -16.63 1.05
N LYS A 284 -24.21 -16.45 1.06
CA LYS A 284 -23.23 -17.47 0.66
C LYS A 284 -22.41 -18.05 1.82
N ALA A 285 -22.85 -17.89 3.06
CA ALA A 285 -22.17 -18.45 4.22
C ALA A 285 -22.15 -20.01 4.19
N PRO A 286 -21.06 -20.66 4.63
CA PRO A 286 -19.82 -20.08 5.15
C PRO A 286 -18.93 -19.51 4.04
N CYS A 287 -18.38 -18.31 4.23
CA CYS A 287 -17.52 -17.64 3.25
C CYS A 287 -16.48 -16.71 3.90
N ILE A 288 -15.50 -16.30 3.10
CA ILE A 288 -14.47 -15.32 3.49
C ILE A 288 -14.69 -14.02 2.71
N VAL A 289 -14.71 -12.90 3.43
CA VAL A 289 -14.69 -11.55 2.86
C VAL A 289 -13.30 -10.96 3.07
N PHE A 290 -12.59 -10.68 1.98
CA PHE A 290 -11.26 -10.07 2.00
C PHE A 290 -11.29 -8.62 1.53
N ILE A 291 -10.82 -7.72 2.40
CA ILE A 291 -10.66 -6.29 2.13
C ILE A 291 -9.17 -5.95 2.10
N ASP A 292 -8.62 -5.73 0.91
CA ASP A 292 -7.24 -5.26 0.75
C ASP A 292 -7.15 -3.76 1.04
N GLU A 293 -5.99 -3.23 1.44
CA GLU A 293 -5.77 -1.79 1.69
C GLU A 293 -6.88 -1.15 2.56
N ILE A 294 -7.22 -1.80 3.68
CA ILE A 294 -8.28 -1.32 4.57
C ILE A 294 -8.00 0.08 5.12
N ASP A 295 -6.75 0.52 5.12
CA ASP A 295 -6.33 1.86 5.52
C ASP A 295 -6.93 2.99 4.69
N ALA A 296 -7.35 2.71 3.44
CA ALA A 296 -8.09 3.66 2.61
C ALA A 296 -9.39 4.15 3.30
N ILE A 297 -10.16 3.24 3.91
CA ILE A 297 -11.38 3.57 4.67
C ILE A 297 -11.16 3.60 6.18
N GLY A 298 -10.12 2.96 6.68
CA GLY A 298 -9.89 2.68 8.10
C GLY A 298 -8.98 3.64 8.84
N ARG A 299 -8.29 4.58 8.18
CA ARG A 299 -7.46 5.61 8.82
C ARG A 299 -8.15 6.42 9.96
N ALA A 300 -7.46 6.59 11.08
CA ALA A 300 -7.91 7.33 12.25
C ALA A 300 -8.26 8.79 11.91
N ARG A 301 -9.21 9.33 12.67
CA ARG A 301 -9.65 10.72 12.56
C ARG A 301 -8.47 11.65 12.80
N GLY A 302 -8.09 12.43 11.78
CA GLY A 302 -7.09 13.47 11.94
C GLY A 302 -7.60 14.54 12.91
N LYS A 303 -6.76 14.98 13.86
CA LYS A 303 -7.08 16.08 14.81
C LYS A 303 -7.27 17.45 14.14
N ASN A 304 -7.22 17.54 12.80
CA ASN A 304 -7.43 18.76 12.03
C ASN A 304 -8.78 18.76 11.28
N PRO A 305 -9.80 19.48 11.78
CA PRO A 305 -11.16 19.50 11.21
C PRO A 305 -11.33 20.34 9.93
N SER A 306 -10.27 20.84 9.30
CA SER A 306 -10.37 22.02 8.43
C SER A 306 -10.53 21.80 6.91
N MET A 307 -10.76 20.58 6.42
CA MET A 307 -11.08 20.36 5.00
C MET A 307 -12.08 19.20 4.85
N GLY A 308 -13.28 19.50 4.34
CA GLY A 308 -14.46 18.62 4.24
C GLY A 308 -14.35 17.44 3.26
N GLY A 309 -13.24 16.70 3.28
CA GLY A 309 -13.05 15.43 2.56
C GLY A 309 -13.18 14.18 3.44
N ASN A 310 -13.46 14.32 4.75
CA ASN A 310 -13.50 13.20 5.68
C ASN A 310 -14.88 12.53 5.80
N ASP A 311 -15.97 13.21 5.43
CA ASP A 311 -17.33 12.78 5.77
C ASP A 311 -17.75 11.46 5.08
N GLU A 312 -17.34 11.25 3.82
CA GLU A 312 -17.69 10.04 3.07
C GLU A 312 -16.96 8.80 3.61
N ARG A 313 -15.67 8.97 3.89
CA ARG A 313 -14.80 7.94 4.44
C ARG A 313 -15.25 7.52 5.84
N GLU A 314 -15.62 8.50 6.67
CA GLU A 314 -16.15 8.26 8.02
C GLU A 314 -17.50 7.53 8.00
N ASN A 315 -18.41 7.93 7.12
CA ASN A 315 -19.70 7.26 6.97
C ASN A 315 -19.53 5.79 6.54
N THR A 316 -18.64 5.55 5.58
CA THR A 316 -18.35 4.20 5.09
C THR A 316 -17.66 3.34 6.15
N LEU A 317 -16.74 3.91 6.93
CA LEU A 317 -16.13 3.25 8.08
C LEU A 317 -17.17 2.86 9.14
N ASN A 318 -18.04 3.79 9.54
CA ASN A 318 -19.10 3.51 10.52
C ASN A 318 -20.07 2.43 10.02
N GLN A 319 -20.35 2.39 8.71
CA GLN A 319 -21.16 1.33 8.15
C GLN A 319 -20.46 -0.03 8.22
N LEU A 320 -19.15 -0.10 7.94
CA LEU A 320 -18.36 -1.33 8.10
C LEU A 320 -18.40 -1.82 9.54
N LEU A 321 -18.19 -0.92 10.51
CA LEU A 321 -18.27 -1.25 11.94
C LEU A 321 -19.66 -1.78 12.33
N THR A 322 -20.72 -1.12 11.83
CA THR A 322 -22.11 -1.53 12.07
C THR A 322 -22.41 -2.91 11.49
N GLU A 323 -21.94 -3.19 10.27
CA GLU A 323 -22.09 -4.52 9.68
C GLU A 323 -21.34 -5.57 10.50
N MET A 324 -20.07 -5.35 10.85
CA MET A 324 -19.27 -6.30 11.65
C MET A 324 -19.90 -6.61 13.03
N ASP A 325 -20.43 -5.58 13.71
CA ASP A 325 -21.12 -5.75 14.98
C ASP A 325 -22.48 -6.46 14.79
N GLY A 326 -23.15 -6.24 13.66
CA GLY A 326 -24.51 -6.72 13.35
C GLY A 326 -24.66 -8.22 13.06
N PHE A 327 -23.57 -8.96 12.83
CA PHE A 327 -23.64 -10.42 12.68
C PHE A 327 -23.58 -11.13 14.03
N GLY A 328 -24.47 -12.11 14.23
CA GLY A 328 -24.34 -13.06 15.34
C GLY A 328 -23.01 -13.82 15.26
N THR A 329 -22.46 -14.24 16.40
CA THR A 329 -21.16 -14.93 16.46
C THR A 329 -21.09 -16.21 15.63
N ASN A 330 -22.22 -16.78 15.19
CA ASN A 330 -22.29 -18.06 14.49
C ASN A 330 -22.77 -17.95 13.02
N SER A 331 -22.57 -16.79 12.38
CA SER A 331 -23.01 -16.56 10.99
C SER A 331 -22.15 -17.26 9.93
N GLY A 332 -20.99 -17.82 10.29
CA GLY A 332 -20.07 -18.49 9.36
C GLY A 332 -19.37 -17.56 8.37
N VAL A 333 -19.42 -16.24 8.57
CA VAL A 333 -18.75 -15.24 7.73
C VAL A 333 -17.51 -14.71 8.47
N ILE A 334 -16.35 -14.80 7.83
CA ILE A 334 -15.08 -14.30 8.38
C ILE A 334 -14.57 -13.16 7.53
N VAL A 335 -14.24 -12.03 8.17
CA VAL A 335 -13.69 -10.85 7.49
C VAL A 335 -12.17 -10.83 7.65
N LEU A 336 -11.45 -11.04 6.56
CA LEU A 336 -10.01 -10.83 6.50
C LEU A 336 -9.72 -9.45 5.92
N ALA A 337 -8.83 -8.69 6.55
CA ALA A 337 -8.37 -7.41 6.01
C ALA A 337 -6.85 -7.40 5.91
N ALA A 338 -6.31 -6.64 4.96
CA ALA A 338 -4.86 -6.43 4.85
C ALA A 338 -4.53 -4.93 4.96
N THR A 339 -3.46 -4.62 5.68
CA THR A 339 -2.89 -3.27 5.74
C THR A 339 -1.36 -3.33 5.74
N ASN A 340 -0.73 -2.32 5.17
CA ASN A 340 0.71 -2.09 5.32
C ASN A 340 1.03 -1.24 6.55
N ARG A 341 0.02 -0.55 7.11
CA ARG A 341 0.16 0.48 8.14
C ARG A 341 -0.95 0.32 9.17
N VAL A 342 -0.68 -0.39 10.25
CA VAL A 342 -1.65 -0.61 11.33
C VAL A 342 -1.80 0.63 12.22
N GLU A 343 -0.74 1.42 12.34
CA GLU A 343 -0.63 2.59 13.21
C GLU A 343 -1.58 3.72 12.80
N ILE A 344 -1.89 3.82 11.50
CA ILE A 344 -2.82 4.84 11.01
C ILE A 344 -4.27 4.43 11.15
N LEU A 345 -4.61 3.18 11.48
CA LEU A 345 -5.99 2.71 11.54
C LEU A 345 -6.74 3.25 12.76
N ASP A 346 -8.05 3.45 12.64
CA ASP A 346 -8.91 3.81 13.76
C ASP A 346 -8.95 2.66 14.76
N SER A 347 -8.60 2.96 16.01
CA SER A 347 -8.66 2.05 17.16
C SER A 347 -9.98 1.29 17.29
N ALA A 348 -11.09 1.84 16.77
CA ALA A 348 -12.40 1.21 16.76
C ALA A 348 -12.41 -0.09 15.93
N LEU A 349 -11.63 -0.19 14.86
CA LEU A 349 -11.53 -1.41 14.03
C LEU A 349 -10.85 -2.56 14.80
N LEU A 350 -9.90 -2.23 15.67
CA LEU A 350 -9.07 -3.18 16.41
C LEU A 350 -9.71 -3.67 17.73
N ARG A 351 -10.96 -3.26 18.01
CA ARG A 351 -11.67 -3.68 19.23
C ARG A 351 -12.18 -5.11 19.09
N ALA A 352 -12.29 -5.79 20.23
CA ALA A 352 -12.85 -7.14 20.32
C ALA A 352 -14.24 -7.21 19.66
N GLY A 353 -14.45 -8.24 18.83
CA GLY A 353 -15.67 -8.41 18.03
C GLY A 353 -15.61 -7.80 16.63
N ARG A 354 -14.48 -7.20 16.24
CA ARG A 354 -14.23 -6.67 14.88
C ARG A 354 -13.00 -7.34 14.29
N PHE A 355 -11.86 -6.66 14.21
CA PHE A 355 -10.57 -7.30 13.92
C PHE A 355 -9.90 -7.67 15.24
N ASP A 356 -10.36 -8.77 15.82
CA ASP A 356 -9.90 -9.27 17.12
C ASP A 356 -8.56 -10.00 17.03
N ARG A 357 -8.15 -10.43 15.84
CA ARG A 357 -6.84 -11.02 15.57
C ARG A 357 -6.00 -10.11 14.68
N GLN A 358 -4.74 -9.90 15.06
CA GLN A 358 -3.74 -9.23 14.25
C GLN A 358 -2.65 -10.25 13.95
N ILE A 359 -2.48 -10.57 12.67
CA ILE A 359 -1.52 -11.58 12.21
C ILE A 359 -0.45 -10.83 11.45
N HIS A 360 0.76 -10.86 11.98
CA HIS A 360 1.91 -10.21 11.36
C HIS A 360 2.46 -11.09 10.23
N VAL A 361 2.62 -10.49 9.05
CA VAL A 361 3.16 -11.10 7.84
C VAL A 361 4.41 -10.29 7.45
N ASP A 362 5.50 -10.60 8.14
CA ASP A 362 6.75 -9.87 8.05
C ASP A 362 7.56 -10.24 6.79
N LEU A 363 8.70 -9.58 6.61
CA LEU A 363 9.62 -9.94 5.51
C LEU A 363 10.18 -11.35 5.73
N PRO A 364 10.43 -12.11 4.66
CA PRO A 364 10.92 -13.48 4.76
C PRO A 364 12.38 -13.54 5.22
N GLU A 365 12.63 -14.43 6.18
CA GLU A 365 13.96 -14.85 6.64
C GLU A 365 14.73 -15.62 5.54
N LEU A 366 16.03 -15.84 5.72
CA LEU A 366 16.87 -16.53 4.72
C LEU A 366 16.30 -17.88 4.26
N SER A 367 15.87 -18.74 5.20
CA SER A 367 15.31 -20.06 4.90
C SER A 367 13.97 -19.96 4.15
N GLU A 368 13.16 -18.95 4.47
CA GLU A 368 11.91 -18.65 3.79
C GLU A 368 12.15 -18.13 2.38
N ARG A 369 13.14 -17.25 2.18
CA ARG A 369 13.54 -16.76 0.85
C ARG A 369 13.95 -17.91 -0.06
N VAL A 370 14.71 -18.89 0.44
CA VAL A 370 15.06 -20.11 -0.33
C VAL A 370 13.80 -20.85 -0.78
N ALA A 371 12.79 -20.97 0.09
CA ALA A 371 11.52 -21.61 -0.26
C ALA A 371 10.72 -20.80 -1.30
N ILE A 372 10.69 -19.48 -1.17
CA ILE A 372 10.03 -18.57 -2.13
C ILE A 372 10.71 -18.63 -3.50
N PHE A 373 12.04 -18.62 -3.54
CA PHE A 373 12.79 -18.83 -4.78
C PHE A 373 12.41 -20.16 -5.43
N LYS A 374 12.35 -21.27 -4.69
CA LYS A 374 11.96 -22.58 -5.26
C LYS A 374 10.59 -22.54 -5.95
N VAL A 375 9.61 -21.82 -5.40
CA VAL A 375 8.29 -21.68 -6.02
C VAL A 375 8.36 -20.87 -7.32
N HIS A 376 9.06 -19.73 -7.32
CA HIS A 376 9.15 -18.85 -8.49
C HIS A 376 10.14 -19.32 -9.56
N LEU A 377 11.07 -20.19 -9.20
CA LEU A 377 12.04 -20.82 -10.11
C LEU A 377 11.45 -22.03 -10.84
N ALA A 378 10.45 -22.72 -10.27
CA ALA A 378 9.80 -23.89 -10.87
C ALA A 378 9.33 -23.72 -12.34
N PRO A 379 8.75 -22.57 -12.77
CA PRO A 379 8.37 -22.39 -14.17
C PRO A 379 9.52 -22.02 -15.12
N LEU A 380 10.72 -21.70 -14.62
CA LEU A 380 11.84 -21.21 -15.40
C LEU A 380 12.76 -22.35 -15.86
N LYS A 381 13.44 -22.14 -17.01
CA LYS A 381 14.52 -23.02 -17.48
C LYS A 381 15.84 -22.52 -16.91
N LEU A 382 16.41 -23.27 -15.96
CA LEU A 382 17.56 -22.86 -15.17
C LEU A 382 18.80 -23.63 -15.57
N ASP A 383 19.95 -22.98 -15.45
CA ASP A 383 21.24 -23.66 -15.49
C ASP A 383 21.41 -24.56 -14.25
N SER A 384 21.97 -25.75 -14.45
CA SER A 384 22.25 -26.75 -13.41
C SER A 384 23.21 -26.28 -12.31
N SER A 385 24.05 -25.27 -12.60
CA SER A 385 25.02 -24.75 -11.63
C SER A 385 24.46 -23.67 -10.70
N LEU A 386 23.15 -23.40 -10.74
CA LEU A 386 22.55 -22.31 -9.98
C LEU A 386 22.42 -22.67 -8.49
N ASP A 387 23.10 -21.91 -7.63
CA ASP A 387 22.97 -22.00 -6.18
C ASP A 387 21.86 -21.06 -5.68
N ILE A 388 20.73 -21.66 -5.25
CA ILE A 388 19.57 -20.92 -4.73
C ILE A 388 19.88 -20.25 -3.38
N GLU A 389 20.73 -20.86 -2.55
CA GLU A 389 21.08 -20.31 -1.24
C GLU A 389 21.95 -19.06 -1.41
N MET A 390 22.84 -19.06 -2.41
CA MET A 390 23.59 -17.86 -2.78
C MET A 390 22.65 -16.72 -3.19
N LEU A 391 21.63 -16.99 -4.01
CA LEU A 391 20.65 -15.97 -4.41
C LEU A 391 19.89 -15.42 -3.21
N ALA A 392 19.42 -16.29 -2.32
CA ALA A 392 18.70 -15.88 -1.11
C ALA A 392 19.55 -15.04 -0.14
N ARG A 393 20.87 -15.28 -0.11
CA ARG A 393 21.85 -14.44 0.62
C ARG A 393 22.01 -13.07 -0.02
N GLN A 394 21.94 -12.96 -1.34
CA GLN A 394 22.12 -11.69 -2.05
C GLN A 394 20.87 -10.80 -2.09
N THR A 395 19.73 -11.30 -1.61
CA THR A 395 18.47 -10.55 -1.53
C THR A 395 17.98 -10.37 -0.09
N PRO A 396 18.79 -9.80 0.84
CA PRO A 396 18.35 -9.52 2.20
C PRO A 396 17.27 -8.44 2.22
N GLY A 397 16.25 -8.62 3.07
CA GLY A 397 15.12 -7.69 3.18
C GLY A 397 14.17 -7.65 1.97
N PHE A 398 14.35 -8.52 0.97
CA PHE A 398 13.42 -8.60 -0.16
C PHE A 398 12.11 -9.25 0.25
N SER A 399 10.99 -8.68 -0.19
CA SER A 399 9.68 -9.31 -0.04
C SER A 399 9.49 -10.47 -1.04
N GLY A 400 8.47 -11.29 -0.83
CA GLY A 400 8.13 -12.36 -1.78
C GLY A 400 7.83 -11.83 -3.19
N ALA A 401 7.19 -10.66 -3.29
CA ALA A 401 6.95 -9.99 -4.56
C ALA A 401 8.25 -9.50 -5.23
N ASP A 402 9.23 -9.02 -4.45
CA ASP A 402 10.53 -8.60 -4.98
C ASP A 402 11.29 -9.81 -5.53
N ILE A 403 11.27 -10.95 -4.83
CA ILE A 403 11.88 -12.21 -5.30
C ILE A 403 11.21 -12.70 -6.59
N ALA A 404 9.87 -12.64 -6.67
CA ALA A 404 9.14 -12.96 -7.89
C ALA A 404 9.58 -12.05 -9.06
N ASN A 405 9.79 -10.75 -8.77
CA ASN A 405 10.28 -9.80 -9.76
C ASN A 405 11.73 -10.08 -10.18
N VAL A 406 12.62 -10.46 -9.26
CA VAL A 406 14.00 -10.91 -9.58
C VAL A 406 13.96 -12.07 -10.56
N CYS A 407 13.15 -13.08 -10.30
CA CYS A 407 13.04 -14.26 -11.16
C CYS A 407 12.55 -13.88 -12.58
N ASN A 408 11.56 -12.99 -12.66
CA ASN A 408 11.03 -12.52 -13.94
C ASN A 408 12.04 -11.65 -14.71
N GLU A 409 12.72 -10.72 -14.04
CA GLU A 409 13.74 -9.87 -14.66
C GLU A 409 14.96 -10.69 -15.12
N ALA A 410 15.39 -11.70 -14.37
CA ALA A 410 16.46 -12.62 -14.77
C ALA A 410 16.09 -13.36 -16.07
N ALA A 411 14.85 -13.84 -16.19
CA ALA A 411 14.36 -14.46 -17.42
C ALA A 411 14.32 -13.46 -18.60
N LEU A 412 13.92 -12.21 -18.37
CA LEU A 412 13.93 -11.16 -19.40
C LEU A 412 15.36 -10.76 -19.82
N ILE A 413 16.32 -10.74 -18.89
CA ILE A 413 17.73 -10.48 -19.19
C ILE A 413 18.31 -11.63 -20.02
N ALA A 414 18.07 -12.89 -19.62
CA ALA A 414 18.50 -14.05 -20.38
C ALA A 414 17.91 -14.06 -21.80
N ALA A 415 16.62 -13.72 -21.93
CA ALA A 415 15.93 -13.61 -23.22
C ALA A 415 16.52 -12.50 -24.10
N ARG A 416 16.86 -11.32 -23.53
CA ARG A 416 17.52 -10.23 -24.26
C ARG A 416 18.88 -10.64 -24.82
N HIS A 417 19.61 -11.47 -24.10
CA HIS A 417 20.90 -12.02 -24.55
C HIS A 417 20.75 -13.28 -25.43
N ASN A 418 19.52 -13.66 -25.82
CA ASN A 418 19.21 -14.87 -26.58
C ASN A 418 19.76 -16.16 -25.95
N ARG A 419 19.83 -16.22 -24.61
CA ARG A 419 20.21 -17.43 -23.88
C ARG A 419 19.04 -18.42 -23.82
N LYS A 420 19.34 -19.72 -23.81
CA LYS A 420 18.32 -20.80 -23.72
C LYS A 420 17.89 -21.11 -22.30
N GLU A 421 18.77 -20.84 -21.34
CA GLU A 421 18.63 -21.10 -19.91
C GLU A 421 19.03 -19.83 -19.14
N VAL A 422 18.42 -19.64 -17.97
CA VAL A 422 18.72 -18.51 -17.08
C VAL A 422 19.87 -18.92 -16.17
N GLY A 423 20.99 -18.21 -16.26
CA GLY A 423 22.20 -18.49 -15.49
C GLY A 423 22.37 -17.58 -14.29
N LYS A 424 23.40 -17.85 -13.47
CA LYS A 424 23.75 -17.06 -12.28
C LYS A 424 23.90 -15.57 -12.57
N GLN A 425 24.59 -15.21 -13.65
CA GLN A 425 24.82 -13.79 -13.99
C GLN A 425 23.52 -13.05 -14.27
N ASP A 426 22.53 -13.69 -14.90
CA ASP A 426 21.25 -13.06 -15.20
C ASP A 426 20.48 -12.69 -13.91
N PHE A 427 20.59 -13.52 -12.86
CA PHE A 427 20.04 -13.21 -11.54
C PHE A 427 20.80 -12.07 -10.84
N LEU A 428 22.13 -12.06 -10.90
CA LEU A 428 22.94 -10.97 -10.34
C LEU A 428 22.57 -9.62 -10.98
N ASP A 429 22.44 -9.60 -12.31
CA ASP A 429 22.07 -8.41 -13.06
C ASP A 429 20.62 -7.99 -12.77
N ALA A 430 19.72 -8.94 -12.51
CA ALA A 430 18.35 -8.66 -12.08
C ALA A 430 18.28 -8.03 -10.69
N VAL A 431 19.05 -8.56 -9.72
CA VAL A 431 19.16 -7.99 -8.37
C VAL A 431 19.73 -6.57 -8.44
N ASP A 432 20.83 -6.37 -9.16
CA ASP A 432 21.43 -5.05 -9.39
C ASP A 432 20.42 -4.06 -9.98
N ARG A 433 19.61 -4.52 -10.95
CA ARG A 433 18.60 -3.69 -11.61
C ARG A 433 17.44 -3.31 -10.69
N ILE A 434 17.00 -4.22 -9.82
CA ILE A 434 15.90 -3.95 -8.89
C ILE A 434 16.34 -2.97 -7.81
N ILE A 435 17.56 -3.12 -7.26
CA ILE A 435 18.00 -2.24 -6.18
C ILE A 435 18.63 -0.94 -6.69
N GLY A 436 19.53 -1.02 -7.67
CA GLY A 436 20.27 0.13 -8.20
C GLY A 436 19.57 0.86 -9.37
N GLY A 437 18.59 0.21 -9.99
CA GLY A 437 17.89 0.74 -11.16
C GLY A 437 18.59 0.44 -12.50
N LEU A 438 18.12 1.11 -13.55
CA LEU A 438 18.66 0.98 -14.91
C LEU A 438 20.12 1.43 -14.98
N GLU A 439 20.95 0.57 -15.58
CA GLU A 439 22.33 0.87 -15.92
C GLU A 439 22.40 1.95 -17.01
N LYS A 440 23.26 2.94 -16.80
CA LYS A 440 23.43 4.08 -17.72
C LYS A 440 24.68 3.89 -18.58
N THR A 441 24.58 3.04 -19.60
CA THR A 441 25.68 2.81 -20.56
C THR A 441 26.05 4.05 -21.38
N THR A 442 25.17 5.05 -21.48
CA THR A 442 25.40 6.28 -22.24
C THR A 442 26.13 7.37 -21.45
N LYS A 443 26.31 7.22 -20.14
CA LYS A 443 26.97 8.22 -19.31
C LYS A 443 28.48 8.06 -19.45
N VAL A 444 29.08 8.84 -20.35
CA VAL A 444 30.53 8.91 -20.51
C VAL A 444 31.14 9.62 -19.30
N MET A 445 32.14 9.00 -18.69
CA MET A 445 32.89 9.53 -17.54
C MET A 445 34.33 9.75 -17.96
N THR A 446 34.96 10.79 -17.43
CA THR A 446 36.40 10.99 -17.62
C THR A 446 37.20 9.99 -16.77
N GLU A 447 38.44 9.69 -17.15
CA GLU A 447 39.31 8.79 -16.37
C GLU A 447 39.53 9.30 -14.94
N ASP A 448 39.67 10.62 -14.77
CA ASP A 448 39.82 11.24 -13.46
C ASP A 448 38.56 11.08 -12.59
N GLU A 449 37.37 11.25 -13.17
CA GLU A 449 36.09 10.98 -12.48
C GLU A 449 35.94 9.50 -12.12
N LYS A 450 36.27 8.60 -13.06
CA LYS A 450 36.22 7.15 -12.83
C LYS A 450 37.15 6.76 -11.68
N ARG A 451 38.35 7.33 -11.64
CA ARG A 451 39.32 7.10 -10.56
C ARG A 451 38.85 7.69 -9.23
N ALA A 452 38.28 8.90 -9.23
CA ALA A 452 37.75 9.51 -8.02
C ALA A 452 36.63 8.66 -7.40
N ILE A 453 35.74 8.13 -8.23
CA ILE A 453 34.66 7.23 -7.77
C ILE A 453 35.23 5.89 -7.31
N ALA A 454 36.21 5.32 -8.01
CA ALA A 454 36.86 4.10 -7.56
C ALA A 454 37.51 4.26 -6.18
N ILE A 455 38.18 5.39 -5.92
CA ILE A 455 38.74 5.72 -4.60
C ILE A 455 37.62 5.85 -3.56
N HIS A 456 36.53 6.53 -3.90
CA HIS A 456 35.37 6.68 -3.03
C HIS A 456 34.76 5.33 -2.63
N GLU A 457 34.41 4.49 -3.62
CA GLU A 457 33.78 3.19 -3.38
C GLU A 457 34.75 2.19 -2.72
N ALA A 458 36.03 2.22 -3.08
CA ALA A 458 37.08 1.49 -2.38
C ALA A 458 37.20 1.94 -0.92
N GLY A 459 36.89 3.21 -0.61
CA GLY A 459 36.95 3.77 0.74
C GLY A 459 35.93 3.13 1.66
N HIS A 460 34.69 3.05 1.18
CA HIS A 460 33.62 2.31 1.84
C HIS A 460 33.98 0.83 2.06
N ALA A 461 34.46 0.16 1.01
CA ALA A 461 34.83 -1.25 1.08
C ALA A 461 36.00 -1.53 2.04
N SER A 462 37.04 -0.70 1.99
CA SER A 462 38.24 -0.85 2.83
C SER A 462 37.91 -0.66 4.30
N VAL A 463 37.16 0.40 4.63
CA VAL A 463 36.78 0.68 6.02
C VAL A 463 35.83 -0.39 6.54
N SER A 464 34.83 -0.81 5.75
CA SER A 464 33.93 -1.91 6.12
C SER A 464 34.69 -3.21 6.42
N TRP A 465 35.67 -3.56 5.59
CA TRP A 465 36.46 -4.79 5.76
C TRP A 465 37.26 -4.82 7.07
N LEU A 466 37.83 -3.66 7.44
CA LEU A 466 38.68 -3.52 8.61
C LEU A 466 37.90 -3.44 9.93
N LEU A 467 36.65 -2.97 9.89
CA LEU A 467 35.81 -2.82 11.08
C LEU A 467 35.21 -4.16 11.53
N GLN A 468 35.04 -4.29 12.85
CA GLN A 468 34.55 -5.52 13.47
C GLN A 468 33.06 -5.72 13.20
N TYR A 469 32.26 -4.67 13.38
CA TYR A 469 30.81 -4.78 13.35
C TYR A 469 30.17 -4.28 12.06
N ALA A 470 30.98 -3.85 11.08
CA ALA A 470 30.47 -3.44 9.78
C ALA A 470 29.87 -4.64 9.02
N ASN A 471 28.82 -4.35 8.25
CA ASN A 471 28.14 -5.36 7.45
C ASN A 471 29.10 -5.94 6.40
N PRO A 472 29.15 -7.28 6.22
CA PRO A 472 30.03 -7.91 5.24
C PRO A 472 29.84 -7.36 3.82
N LEU A 473 30.94 -7.07 3.14
CA LEU A 473 30.92 -6.64 1.75
C LEU A 473 30.59 -7.81 0.83
N VAL A 474 29.65 -7.63 -0.10
CA VAL A 474 29.28 -8.61 -1.14
C VAL A 474 29.91 -8.23 -2.48
N LYS A 475 29.79 -6.95 -2.86
CA LYS A 475 30.20 -6.46 -4.18
C LYS A 475 30.40 -4.96 -4.15
N VAL A 476 31.33 -4.44 -4.93
CA VAL A 476 31.50 -3.00 -5.18
C VAL A 476 31.51 -2.78 -6.67
N THR A 477 30.83 -1.72 -7.12
CA THR A 477 30.78 -1.35 -8.53
C THR A 477 30.87 0.15 -8.73
N ILE A 478 31.58 0.57 -9.78
CA ILE A 478 31.63 1.96 -10.25
C ILE A 478 30.78 2.19 -11.50
N VAL A 479 29.92 1.22 -11.84
CA VAL A 479 29.02 1.31 -12.99
C VAL A 479 27.80 2.15 -12.59
N PRO A 480 27.52 3.26 -13.29
CA PRO A 480 26.44 4.16 -12.90
C PRO A 480 25.07 3.52 -13.10
N ARG A 481 24.27 3.49 -12.03
CA ARG A 481 22.90 2.95 -12.02
C ARG A 481 21.93 3.96 -11.41
N GLY A 482 20.84 4.24 -12.13
CA GLY A 482 19.83 5.18 -11.65
C GLY A 482 20.42 6.56 -11.33
N GLN A 483 20.36 6.98 -10.07
CA GLN A 483 20.96 8.23 -9.58
C GLN A 483 22.38 8.06 -9.00
N ALA A 484 22.82 6.83 -8.75
CA ALA A 484 24.13 6.52 -8.16
C ALA A 484 25.22 6.42 -9.25
N LEU A 485 26.43 6.88 -8.91
CA LEU A 485 27.62 6.80 -9.77
C LEU A 485 28.43 5.51 -9.51
N GLY A 486 28.45 5.05 -8.27
CA GLY A 486 28.96 3.78 -7.81
C GLY A 486 28.10 3.28 -6.64
N ALA A 487 28.34 2.03 -6.23
CA ALA A 487 27.70 1.46 -5.06
C ALA A 487 28.52 0.30 -4.46
N ALA A 488 28.58 0.28 -3.14
CA ALA A 488 28.98 -0.87 -2.34
C ALA A 488 27.75 -1.61 -1.80
N TRP A 489 27.68 -2.91 -2.10
CA TRP A 489 26.66 -3.84 -1.64
C TRP A 489 27.15 -4.56 -0.40
N TYR A 490 26.36 -4.48 0.67
CA TYR A 490 26.63 -5.17 1.92
C TYR A 490 25.56 -6.23 2.17
N LEU A 491 25.92 -7.28 2.88
CA LEU A 491 24.99 -8.22 3.47
C LEU A 491 24.57 -7.67 4.84
N PRO A 492 23.37 -7.09 5.00
CA PRO A 492 22.93 -6.57 6.29
C PRO A 492 22.80 -7.73 7.27
N GLU A 493 23.34 -7.59 8.46
CA GLU A 493 23.10 -8.57 9.52
C GLU A 493 21.74 -8.30 10.17
N GLU A 494 20.79 -9.21 9.96
CA GLU A 494 19.45 -9.18 10.57
C GLU A 494 19.58 -9.38 12.10
N ARG A 495 19.73 -8.26 12.83
CA ARG A 495 19.87 -8.21 14.29
C ARG A 495 18.63 -7.57 14.89
N THR A 496 18.06 -8.20 15.91
CA THR A 496 16.92 -7.65 16.67
C THR A 496 17.33 -6.47 17.55
N ILE A 497 18.58 -6.46 18.04
CA ILE A 497 19.14 -5.43 18.92
C ILE A 497 20.51 -5.03 18.38
N THR A 498 20.77 -3.72 18.35
CA THR A 498 22.03 -3.13 17.87
C THR A 498 22.70 -2.32 18.98
N THR A 499 24.01 -2.52 19.17
CA THR A 499 24.78 -1.81 20.21
C THR A 499 25.35 -0.49 19.69
N LYS A 500 25.78 0.39 20.60
CA LYS A 500 26.39 1.69 20.25
C LYS A 500 27.61 1.50 19.35
N GLU A 501 28.50 0.56 19.67
CA GLU A 501 29.72 0.26 18.92
C GLU A 501 29.40 -0.19 17.49
N GLN A 502 28.36 -1.00 17.34
CA GLN A 502 27.93 -1.50 16.03
C GLN A 502 27.42 -0.35 15.15
N MET A 503 26.59 0.54 15.70
CA MET A 503 26.11 1.72 14.98
C MET A 503 27.27 2.66 14.60
N LEU A 504 28.24 2.86 15.50
CA LEU A 504 29.42 3.67 15.24
C LEU A 504 30.30 3.09 14.12
N ASP A 505 30.48 1.77 14.08
CA ASP A 505 31.19 1.10 12.99
C ASP A 505 30.47 1.25 11.64
N GLU A 506 29.14 1.11 11.62
CA GLU A 506 28.37 1.35 10.39
C GLU A 506 28.48 2.81 9.92
N ILE A 507 28.44 3.77 10.85
CA ILE A 507 28.67 5.20 10.56
C ILE A 507 30.08 5.42 10.01
N CYS A 508 31.10 4.81 10.62
CA CYS A 508 32.48 4.92 10.17
C CYS A 508 32.66 4.37 8.75
N SER A 509 32.01 3.24 8.43
CA SER A 509 31.98 2.68 7.08
C SER A 509 31.29 3.60 6.05
N LEU A 510 30.19 4.27 6.43
CA LEU A 510 29.52 5.25 5.57
C LEU A 510 30.37 6.51 5.35
N LEU A 511 31.16 6.94 6.34
CA LEU A 511 32.09 8.05 6.18
C LEU A 511 33.36 7.68 5.38
N GLY A 512 33.58 6.39 5.12
CA GLY A 512 34.75 5.86 4.43
C GLY A 512 34.98 6.44 3.03
N GLY A 513 33.91 6.61 2.22
CA GLY A 513 34.04 7.17 0.87
C GLY A 513 34.52 8.63 0.87
N ARG A 514 33.86 9.49 1.68
CA ARG A 514 34.30 10.88 1.88
C ARG A 514 35.72 10.96 2.44
N ALA A 515 36.05 10.12 3.41
CA ALA A 515 37.38 10.10 4.02
C ALA A 515 38.47 9.68 3.03
N ALA A 516 38.17 8.76 2.10
CA ALA A 516 39.09 8.36 1.04
C ALA A 516 39.35 9.48 0.04
N GLU A 517 38.32 10.23 -0.37
CA GLU A 517 38.49 11.41 -1.21
C GLU A 517 39.43 12.44 -0.54
N ASP A 518 39.19 12.75 0.73
CA ASP A 518 40.00 13.71 1.47
C ASP A 518 41.47 13.28 1.59
N VAL A 519 41.71 12.00 1.91
CA VAL A 519 43.07 11.45 2.12
C VAL A 519 43.85 11.27 0.81
N PHE A 520 43.23 10.73 -0.23
CA PHE A 520 43.93 10.31 -1.45
C PHE A 520 43.79 11.30 -2.62
N LEU A 521 42.69 12.06 -2.69
CA LEU A 521 42.48 13.09 -3.72
C LEU A 521 42.79 14.51 -3.21
N GLY A 522 42.76 14.73 -1.90
CA GLY A 522 42.98 16.04 -1.27
C GLY A 522 41.83 17.03 -1.45
N HIS A 523 40.69 16.58 -1.98
CA HIS A 523 39.48 17.37 -2.15
C HIS A 523 38.25 16.48 -2.07
N VAL A 524 37.13 17.06 -1.64
CA VAL A 524 35.86 16.35 -1.41
C VAL A 524 34.87 16.60 -2.53
N SER A 525 34.07 15.60 -2.89
CA SER A 525 33.09 15.67 -3.97
C SER A 525 31.64 15.88 -3.48
N SER A 526 30.69 16.09 -4.39
CA SER A 526 29.25 16.04 -4.06
C SER A 526 28.69 14.61 -3.97
N GLY A 527 29.49 13.58 -4.29
CA GLY A 527 29.07 12.17 -4.33
C GLY A 527 28.62 11.62 -2.98
N ALA A 528 29.23 12.07 -1.88
CA ALA A 528 28.91 11.58 -0.53
C ALA A 528 27.60 12.11 0.08
N LEU A 529 26.74 12.80 -0.69
CA LEU A 529 25.51 13.43 -0.16
C LEU A 529 24.60 12.40 0.55
N ASN A 530 24.38 11.24 -0.08
CA ASN A 530 23.54 10.17 0.47
C ASN A 530 24.16 9.57 1.73
N ASP A 531 25.48 9.40 1.76
CA ASP A 531 26.19 8.87 2.93
C ASP A 531 26.09 9.83 4.12
N LEU A 532 26.29 11.13 3.88
CA LEU A 532 26.16 12.16 4.91
C LEU A 532 24.73 12.25 5.43
N GLU A 533 23.71 12.15 4.56
CA GLU A 533 22.31 12.11 4.98
C GLU A 533 22.03 10.90 5.89
N ARG A 534 22.50 9.71 5.50
CA ARG A 534 22.34 8.47 6.27
C ARG A 534 23.05 8.54 7.62
N VAL A 535 24.29 9.02 7.63
CA VAL A 535 25.09 9.23 8.84
C VAL A 535 24.37 10.19 9.79
N THR A 536 23.90 11.33 9.27
CA THR A 536 23.22 12.35 10.08
C THR A 536 21.95 11.78 10.69
N LYS A 537 21.07 11.16 9.89
CA LYS A 537 19.83 10.55 10.38
C LYS A 537 20.09 9.49 11.46
N ARG A 538 21.08 8.63 11.25
CA ARG A 538 21.43 7.57 12.20
C ARG A 538 21.93 8.12 13.53
N ILE A 539 22.83 9.11 13.51
CA ILE A 539 23.36 9.71 14.74
C ILE A 539 22.29 10.52 15.47
N TYR A 540 21.42 11.26 14.77
CA TYR A 540 20.26 11.86 15.41
C TYR A 540 19.38 10.80 16.09
N GLY A 541 19.16 9.65 15.46
CA GLY A 541 18.46 8.52 16.09
C GLY A 541 19.17 7.99 17.33
N MET A 542 20.50 7.84 17.28
CA MET A 542 21.32 7.43 18.42
C MET A 542 21.20 8.39 19.60
N VAL A 543 21.27 9.70 19.34
CA VAL A 543 21.26 10.73 20.39
C VAL A 543 19.84 10.97 20.91
N ALA A 544 18.88 11.22 20.02
CA ALA A 544 17.55 11.68 20.39
C ALA A 544 16.58 10.54 20.77
N TYR A 545 16.71 9.35 20.18
CA TYR A 545 15.76 8.25 20.38
C TYR A 545 16.32 7.12 21.24
N LEU A 546 17.60 6.80 21.08
CA LEU A 546 18.24 5.68 21.78
C LEU A 546 19.03 6.11 23.02
N GLY A 547 19.19 7.41 23.27
CA GLY A 547 19.91 7.94 24.43
C GLY A 547 21.38 7.49 24.49
N MET A 548 22.05 7.35 23.34
CA MET A 548 23.42 6.82 23.21
C MET A 548 24.51 7.91 23.21
N SER A 549 24.17 9.16 23.52
CA SER A 549 25.15 10.25 23.74
C SER A 549 25.63 10.27 25.18
N ASP A 550 26.87 10.71 25.40
CA ASP A 550 27.45 10.81 26.74
C ASP A 550 26.80 11.93 27.58
N LYS A 551 26.26 12.98 26.95
CA LYS A 551 25.57 14.09 27.65
C LYS A 551 24.06 13.89 27.77
N LEU A 552 23.47 13.12 26.85
CA LEU A 552 22.04 12.83 26.79
C LEU A 552 21.81 11.31 26.89
N GLN A 553 22.18 10.74 28.04
CA GLN A 553 22.07 9.31 28.30
C GLN A 553 20.65 8.92 28.71
N ASN A 554 20.18 7.78 28.22
CA ASN A 554 18.94 7.13 28.67
C ASN A 554 17.66 8.00 28.59
N LEU A 555 17.63 8.97 27.68
CA LEU A 555 16.46 9.78 27.37
C LEU A 555 15.96 9.45 25.97
N CYS A 556 14.64 9.36 25.82
CA CYS A 556 13.99 9.09 24.55
C CYS A 556 13.01 10.23 24.24
N TYR A 557 13.28 10.94 23.16
CA TYR A 557 12.40 11.98 22.63
C TYR A 557 11.49 11.46 21.50
N TYR A 558 11.49 10.16 21.23
CA TYR A 558 10.60 9.55 20.25
C TYR A 558 9.18 9.44 20.78
N ASN A 559 8.22 10.03 20.07
CA ASN A 559 6.79 9.88 20.35
C ASN A 559 6.06 9.49 19.05
N ALA A 560 5.63 8.23 18.96
CA ALA A 560 4.94 7.70 17.78
C ALA A 560 3.52 8.27 17.60
N GLN A 561 2.92 8.88 18.63
CA GLN A 561 1.53 9.32 18.61
C GLN A 561 1.34 10.80 18.24
N ASP A 562 2.39 11.62 18.33
CA ASP A 562 2.33 13.03 17.97
C ASP A 562 3.01 13.27 16.63
N GLU A 563 2.25 13.20 15.54
CA GLU A 563 2.64 13.76 14.23
C GLU A 563 2.61 15.31 14.23
N GLY A 564 2.74 15.95 15.40
CA GLY A 564 2.78 17.40 15.54
C GLY A 564 4.11 17.97 15.03
N PHE A 565 4.06 19.12 14.34
CA PHE A 565 5.24 19.88 13.93
C PHE A 565 6.07 20.46 15.10
N THR A 566 5.71 20.17 16.34
CA THR A 566 6.34 20.70 17.54
C THR A 566 7.36 19.72 18.11
N LYS A 567 8.61 20.15 18.23
CA LYS A 567 9.67 19.36 18.89
C LYS A 567 9.29 19.11 20.37
N PRO A 568 9.46 17.90 20.92
CA PRO A 568 9.09 17.57 22.30
C PRO A 568 10.11 18.05 23.35
N TYR A 569 11.07 18.88 22.96
CA TYR A 569 12.17 19.36 23.81
C TYR A 569 12.47 20.85 23.56
N SER A 570 13.17 21.46 24.52
CA SER A 570 13.55 22.88 24.46
C SER A 570 14.60 23.18 23.39
N ASP A 571 14.71 24.44 22.96
CA ASP A 571 15.75 24.87 22.01
C ASP A 571 17.17 24.63 22.53
N LYS A 572 17.39 24.77 23.85
CA LYS A 572 18.68 24.46 24.49
C LYS A 572 19.04 22.97 24.37
N THR A 573 18.03 22.10 24.47
CA THR A 573 18.21 20.66 24.24
C THR A 573 18.49 20.37 22.78
N ALA A 574 17.82 21.07 21.85
CA ALA A 574 18.08 20.95 20.43
C ALA A 574 19.53 21.31 20.08
N GLU A 575 20.03 22.44 20.59
CA GLU A 575 21.43 22.85 20.44
C GLU A 575 22.41 21.82 21.01
N LEU A 576 22.08 21.22 22.16
CA LEU A 576 22.90 20.17 22.76
C LEU A 576 22.94 18.89 21.89
N ILE A 577 21.80 18.49 21.32
CA ILE A 577 21.72 17.36 20.39
C ILE A 577 22.60 17.64 19.17
N ASP A 578 22.48 18.82 18.56
CA ASP A 578 23.25 19.19 17.36
C ASP A 578 24.76 19.15 17.62
N ASN A 579 25.21 19.67 18.77
CA ASN A 579 26.61 19.61 19.19
C ASN A 579 27.13 18.18 19.39
N GLU A 580 26.32 17.30 20.00
CA GLU A 580 26.70 15.89 20.19
C GLU A 580 26.73 15.13 18.86
N VAL A 581 25.78 15.39 17.96
CA VAL A 581 25.77 14.83 16.60
C VAL A 581 27.05 15.22 15.86
N GLN A 582 27.40 16.51 15.85
CA GLN A 582 28.60 17.00 15.19
C GLN A 582 29.88 16.36 15.76
N ARG A 583 29.98 16.23 17.09
CA ARG A 583 31.10 15.56 17.75
C ARG A 583 31.24 14.11 17.31
N MET A 584 30.16 13.33 17.36
CA MET A 584 30.17 11.91 17.00
C MET A 584 30.53 11.69 15.53
N ILE A 585 30.01 12.53 14.61
CA ILE A 585 30.38 12.48 13.19
C ILE A 585 31.88 12.73 13.02
N SER A 586 32.39 13.78 13.67
CA SER A 586 33.80 14.18 13.55
C SER A 586 34.74 13.08 14.07
N GLU A 587 34.40 12.46 15.20
CA GLU A 587 35.17 11.35 15.77
C GLU A 587 35.22 10.13 14.83
N GLN A 588 34.08 9.73 14.26
CA GLN A 588 34.04 8.61 13.31
C GLN A 588 34.71 8.96 11.96
N TYR A 589 34.66 10.22 11.53
CA TYR A 589 35.36 10.69 10.33
C TYR A 589 36.88 10.61 10.50
N GLU A 590 37.43 11.09 11.61
CA GLU A 590 38.85 10.98 11.91
C GLU A 590 39.29 9.52 12.07
N ARG A 591 38.44 8.66 12.65
CA ARG A 591 38.68 7.21 12.72
C ARG A 591 38.78 6.59 11.33
N ALA A 592 37.86 6.93 10.41
CA ALA A 592 37.88 6.43 9.04
C ALA A 592 39.16 6.86 8.31
N LYS A 593 39.55 8.14 8.41
CA LYS A 593 40.81 8.65 7.83
C LYS A 593 42.03 7.91 8.37
N ARG A 594 42.08 7.63 9.68
CA ARG A 594 43.18 6.88 10.30
C ARG A 594 43.28 5.47 9.72
N LEU A 595 42.17 4.74 9.66
CA LEU A 595 42.12 3.37 9.11
C LEU A 595 42.60 3.33 7.65
N LEU A 596 42.16 4.30 6.84
CA LEU A 596 42.56 4.44 5.44
C LEU A 596 44.04 4.79 5.29
N THR A 597 44.56 5.67 6.14
CA THR A 597 45.97 6.08 6.11
C THR A 597 46.89 4.92 6.52
N GLU A 598 46.54 4.17 7.56
CA GLU A 598 47.27 2.99 8.02
C GLU A 598 47.30 1.87 6.96
N ASN A 599 46.26 1.78 6.12
CA ASN A 599 46.10 0.76 5.08
C ASN A 599 46.18 1.33 3.65
N ALA A 600 46.86 2.47 3.47
CA ALA A 600 46.89 3.22 2.20
C ALA A 600 47.28 2.38 0.99
N ALA A 601 48.31 1.52 1.13
CA ALA A 601 48.76 0.66 0.04
C ALA A 601 47.69 -0.36 -0.40
N LYS A 602 46.97 -0.96 0.55
CA LYS A 602 45.90 -1.94 0.26
C LYS A 602 44.67 -1.26 -0.34
N HIS A 603 44.32 -0.08 0.18
CA HIS A 603 43.22 0.72 -0.36
C HIS A 603 43.48 1.13 -1.82
N ASN A 604 44.67 1.64 -2.12
CA ASN A 604 45.04 2.03 -3.50
C ASN A 604 45.01 0.82 -4.44
N ALA A 605 45.50 -0.35 -4.01
CA ALA A 605 45.41 -1.57 -4.81
C ALA A 605 43.95 -1.98 -5.11
N LEU A 606 43.03 -1.79 -4.15
CA LEU A 606 41.60 -2.05 -4.34
C LEU A 606 40.98 -1.05 -5.32
N ALA A 607 41.32 0.24 -5.20
CA ALA A 607 40.85 1.30 -6.10
C ALA A 607 41.34 1.09 -7.53
N ASP A 608 42.61 0.73 -7.72
CA ASP A 608 43.18 0.44 -9.04
C ASP A 608 42.49 -0.79 -9.68
N LEU A 609 42.25 -1.84 -8.90
CA LEU A 609 41.50 -3.02 -9.37
C LEU A 609 40.05 -2.67 -9.78
N LEU A 610 39.41 -1.75 -9.06
CA LEU A 610 38.08 -1.23 -9.39
C LEU A 610 38.08 -0.43 -10.70
N VAL A 611 39.12 0.36 -10.97
CA VAL A 611 39.25 1.07 -12.25
C VAL A 611 39.38 0.10 -13.42
N GLU A 612 40.15 -0.98 -13.24
CA GLU A 612 40.39 -2.01 -14.27
C GLU A 612 39.14 -2.87 -14.55
N ARG A 613 38.48 -3.39 -13.50
CA ARG A 613 37.40 -4.37 -13.64
C ARG A 613 35.99 -3.79 -13.52
N GLU A 614 35.85 -2.57 -13.02
CA GLU A 614 34.59 -1.84 -12.75
C GLU A 614 33.68 -2.48 -11.68
N VAL A 615 33.89 -3.76 -11.39
CA VAL A 615 33.20 -4.55 -10.39
C VAL A 615 34.22 -5.44 -9.67
N ILE A 616 34.15 -5.43 -8.34
CA ILE A 616 34.90 -6.36 -7.47
C ILE A 616 33.95 -7.07 -6.52
N PHE A 617 34.34 -8.26 -6.09
CA PHE A 617 33.58 -9.08 -5.14
C PHE A 617 34.36 -9.29 -3.84
N THR A 618 33.72 -9.91 -2.86
CA THR A 618 34.29 -10.24 -1.54
C THR A 618 35.64 -10.96 -1.64
N GLU A 619 35.80 -11.88 -2.60
CA GLU A 619 37.02 -12.68 -2.76
C GLU A 619 38.21 -11.84 -3.23
N ASP A 620 37.96 -10.76 -3.96
CA ASP A 620 39.02 -9.84 -4.39
C ASP A 620 39.47 -8.93 -3.25
N ALA A 621 38.53 -8.48 -2.40
CA ALA A 621 38.85 -7.78 -1.17
C ALA A 621 39.66 -8.68 -0.21
N GLU A 622 39.28 -9.94 -0.07
CA GLU A 622 40.00 -10.92 0.76
C GLU A 622 41.44 -11.16 0.27
N LYS A 623 41.67 -11.25 -1.05
CA LYS A 623 43.03 -11.37 -1.61
C LYS A 623 43.93 -10.19 -1.24
N ILE A 624 43.39 -8.98 -1.17
CA ILE A 624 44.15 -7.74 -0.93
C ILE A 624 44.36 -7.51 0.58
N PHE A 625 43.29 -7.65 1.37
CA PHE A 625 43.32 -7.33 2.79
C PHE A 625 43.74 -8.52 3.67
N GLY A 626 43.57 -9.75 3.17
CA GLY A 626 43.65 -10.99 3.92
C GLY A 626 42.26 -11.44 4.43
N PRO A 627 42.18 -12.64 5.02
CA PRO A 627 40.94 -13.12 5.64
C PRO A 627 40.49 -12.15 6.73
N ARG A 628 39.18 -11.92 6.81
CA ARG A 628 38.61 -11.00 7.78
C ARG A 628 38.90 -11.53 9.21
N PRO A 629 39.37 -10.69 10.14
CA PRO A 629 39.70 -11.15 11.50
C PRO A 629 38.48 -11.60 12.31
N TRP A 630 37.27 -11.21 11.87
CA TRP A 630 36.01 -11.38 12.56
C TRP A 630 35.04 -12.16 11.66
N LYS A 631 34.34 -13.14 12.23
CA LYS A 631 33.24 -13.85 11.55
C LYS A 631 31.99 -12.98 11.55
N SER A 632 31.24 -12.99 10.45
CA SER A 632 29.92 -12.36 10.42
C SER A 632 28.94 -13.11 11.32
N ARG A 633 27.93 -12.42 11.86
CA ARG A 633 26.82 -13.09 12.55
C ARG A 633 26.12 -14.11 11.67
N THR A 634 25.98 -13.84 10.38
CA THR A 634 25.37 -14.78 9.43
C THR A 634 26.18 -16.07 9.37
N ASP A 635 27.51 -15.99 9.34
CA ASP A 635 28.38 -17.16 9.35
C ASP A 635 28.25 -17.94 10.67
N ILE A 636 28.15 -17.24 11.80
CA ILE A 636 27.94 -17.86 13.12
C ILE A 636 26.59 -18.60 13.17
N LEU A 637 25.51 -17.97 12.71
CA LEU A 637 24.18 -18.58 12.69
C LEU A 637 24.14 -19.81 11.80
N MET A 638 24.81 -19.78 10.64
CA MET A 638 24.92 -20.94 9.76
C MET A 638 25.72 -22.08 10.37
N GLU A 639 26.83 -21.79 11.04
CA GLU A 639 27.60 -22.79 11.78
C GLU A 639 26.72 -23.41 12.88
N GLU A 640 25.95 -22.61 13.61
CA GLU A 640 24.98 -23.08 14.61
C GLU A 640 23.85 -23.92 14.01
N GLU A 641 23.26 -23.51 12.89
CA GLU A 641 22.21 -24.24 12.20
C GLU A 641 22.73 -25.56 11.61
N ALA A 642 23.91 -25.54 11.00
CA ALA A 642 24.57 -26.74 10.50
C ALA A 642 24.85 -27.72 11.65
N MET A 643 25.32 -27.23 12.80
CA MET A 643 25.48 -28.06 14.00
C MET A 643 24.15 -28.63 14.49
N LYS A 644 23.07 -27.82 14.55
CA LYS A 644 21.74 -28.29 14.93
C LYS A 644 21.19 -29.37 13.99
N LEU A 645 21.38 -29.21 12.68
CA LEU A 645 20.95 -30.19 11.68
C LEU A 645 21.73 -31.50 11.79
N VAL A 646 23.04 -31.41 12.06
CA VAL A 646 23.88 -32.58 12.33
C VAL A 646 23.42 -33.29 13.60
N ASP A 647 23.14 -32.55 14.67
CA ASP A 647 22.61 -33.09 15.93
C ASP A 647 21.23 -33.73 15.74
N GLU A 648 20.33 -33.10 14.99
CA GLU A 648 18.99 -33.64 14.71
C GLU A 648 19.08 -34.91 13.86
N ARG A 649 19.98 -34.93 12.86
CA ARG A 649 20.28 -36.13 12.07
C ARG A 649 20.83 -37.24 12.95
N ASN A 650 21.76 -36.93 13.85
CA ASN A 650 22.32 -37.89 14.79
C ASN A 650 21.24 -38.44 15.74
N ARG A 651 20.35 -37.58 16.26
CA ARG A 651 19.20 -38.01 17.08
C ARG A 651 18.23 -38.89 16.31
N LYS A 652 17.94 -38.59 15.04
CA LYS A 652 17.10 -39.45 14.19
C LYS A 652 17.75 -40.80 13.94
N LEU A 653 19.06 -40.83 13.64
CA LEU A 653 19.81 -42.07 13.47
C LEU A 653 19.87 -42.89 14.77
N GLU A 654 20.04 -42.24 15.93
CA GLU A 654 19.98 -42.90 17.24
C GLU A 654 18.58 -43.43 17.57
N ALA A 655 17.52 -42.69 17.22
CA ALA A 655 16.14 -43.12 17.40
C ALA A 655 15.81 -44.31 16.50
N GLU A 656 16.25 -44.30 15.24
CA GLU A 656 16.13 -45.42 14.30
C GLU A 656 16.94 -46.64 14.77
N ALA A 657 18.14 -46.43 15.32
CA ALA A 657 18.95 -47.50 15.90
C ALA A 657 18.28 -48.12 17.13
N LYS A 658 17.74 -47.30 18.05
CA LYS A 658 16.97 -47.77 19.21
C LYS A 658 15.67 -48.46 18.82
N ALA A 659 14.97 -47.98 17.79
CA ALA A 659 13.78 -48.63 17.26
C ALA A 659 14.13 -50.01 16.68
N LYS A 660 15.22 -50.13 15.92
CA LYS A 660 15.72 -51.42 15.41
C LYS A 660 16.18 -52.36 16.52
N GLU A 661 16.83 -51.85 17.57
CA GLU A 661 17.18 -52.64 18.75
C GLU A 661 15.95 -53.10 19.55
N ALA A 662 14.92 -52.26 19.66
CA ALA A 662 13.64 -52.61 20.28
C ALA A 662 12.90 -53.68 19.47
N GLU A 663 12.81 -53.52 18.14
CA GLU A 663 12.24 -54.52 17.22
C GLU A 663 13.03 -55.84 17.29
N ALA A 664 14.36 -55.79 17.40
CA ALA A 664 15.19 -56.99 17.56
C ALA A 664 15.02 -57.69 18.92
N LYS A 665 14.69 -56.94 19.98
CA LYS A 665 14.35 -57.48 21.30
C LYS A 665 12.95 -58.09 21.32
N ASP A 666 11.97 -57.41 20.72
CA ASP A 666 10.60 -57.92 20.54
C ASP A 666 10.59 -59.19 19.69
N ALA A 667 11.39 -59.24 18.62
CA ALA A 667 11.54 -60.44 17.79
C ALA A 667 12.13 -61.63 18.58
N LYS A 668 13.10 -61.39 19.47
CA LYS A 668 13.68 -62.42 20.34
C LYS A 668 12.73 -62.87 21.44
N GLU A 669 11.94 -61.97 22.03
CA GLU A 669 10.90 -62.34 22.99
C GLU A 669 9.76 -63.13 22.33
N THR A 670 9.39 -62.77 21.09
CA THR A 670 8.39 -63.50 20.31
C THR A 670 8.88 -64.90 19.89
N GLU A 671 10.17 -65.06 19.57
CA GLU A 671 10.78 -66.37 19.33
C GLU A 671 10.84 -67.22 20.62
N ASN A 672 11.19 -66.63 21.77
CA ASN A 672 11.18 -67.34 23.05
C ASN A 672 9.76 -67.77 23.46
N GLN A 673 8.74 -66.94 23.26
CA GLN A 673 7.35 -67.31 23.53
C GLN A 673 6.83 -68.40 22.58
N LYS A 674 7.29 -68.42 21.32
CA LYS A 674 7.01 -69.52 20.38
C LYS A 674 7.73 -70.81 20.77
N ALA A 675 8.94 -70.73 21.32
CA ALA A 675 9.66 -71.89 21.83
C ALA A 675 9.00 -72.48 23.09
N GLU A 676 8.52 -71.64 24.01
CA GLU A 676 7.75 -72.08 25.19
C GLU A 676 6.35 -72.61 24.81
N GLY A 677 5.71 -72.04 23.79
CA GLY A 677 4.44 -72.52 23.23
C GLY A 677 4.56 -73.86 22.48
N ALA A 678 5.68 -74.11 21.80
CA ALA A 678 5.95 -75.39 21.15
C ALA A 678 6.23 -76.49 22.19
N ALA A 679 6.97 -76.16 23.26
CA ALA A 679 7.23 -77.10 24.36
C ALA A 679 5.95 -77.48 25.15
N THR A 680 4.90 -76.64 25.14
CA THR A 680 3.60 -76.96 25.75
C THR A 680 2.62 -77.65 24.79
N ALA A 681 2.82 -77.55 23.47
CA ALA A 681 2.01 -78.24 22.46
C ALA A 681 2.43 -79.71 22.26
N GLU A 682 3.72 -80.03 22.43
CA GLU A 682 4.19 -81.42 22.45
C GLU A 682 3.71 -82.20 23.69
N THR A 683 3.43 -81.53 24.81
CA THR A 683 2.86 -82.20 25.99
C THR A 683 1.34 -82.46 25.87
N LYS A 684 0.60 -81.63 25.13
CA LYS A 684 -0.87 -81.78 24.98
C LYS A 684 -1.30 -82.72 23.85
N SER A 685 -0.42 -82.99 22.88
CA SER A 685 -0.70 -83.97 21.81
C SER A 685 -0.56 -85.42 22.29
N ALA A 686 0.10 -85.67 23.44
CA ALA A 686 0.19 -87.01 24.03
C ALA A 686 -1.03 -87.41 24.89
N GLU A 687 -1.89 -86.47 25.31
CA GLU A 687 -3.03 -86.76 26.21
C GLU A 687 -4.39 -86.88 25.52
N THR A 688 -4.48 -86.68 24.20
CA THR A 688 -5.77 -86.68 23.49
C THR A 688 -6.08 -88.00 22.74
N GLU A 689 -5.15 -88.97 22.72
CA GLU A 689 -5.41 -90.31 22.15
C GLU A 689 -5.95 -91.33 23.16
N SER A 690 -6.14 -90.98 24.44
CA SER A 690 -6.48 -91.96 25.48
C SER A 690 -7.89 -91.90 26.08
N ASN A 691 -8.82 -91.08 25.58
CA ASN A 691 -10.18 -91.02 26.16
C ASN A 691 -11.27 -90.71 25.12
N ALA A 692 -11.53 -91.68 24.24
CA ALA A 692 -12.73 -91.73 23.42
C ALA A 692 -13.37 -93.13 23.45
N GLU A 693 -13.60 -93.67 24.66
CA GLU A 693 -14.49 -94.80 24.88
C GLU A 693 -15.22 -94.65 26.22
N SER A 694 -16.36 -93.96 26.24
CA SER A 694 -17.53 -94.39 27.05
C SER A 694 -18.75 -93.48 26.83
N LYS A 695 -19.77 -94.05 26.18
CA LYS A 695 -21.22 -93.99 26.53
C LYS A 695 -21.86 -92.59 26.62
N LEU A 696 -22.76 -92.14 25.74
CA LEU A 696 -24.02 -92.76 25.31
C LEU A 696 -24.86 -93.26 26.50
N GLU A 697 -25.62 -92.34 27.13
CA GLU A 697 -26.94 -92.63 27.70
C GLU A 697 -27.74 -91.33 27.96
N SER A 698 -29.04 -91.45 27.72
CA SER A 698 -30.13 -90.50 27.51
C SER A 698 -30.71 -89.81 28.76
N HIS A 699 -31.33 -88.62 28.57
CA HIS A 699 -32.73 -88.24 28.96
C HIS A 699 -32.85 -86.68 28.97
N ALA A 700 -33.61 -86.02 28.08
CA ALA A 700 -35.07 -85.74 28.10
C ALA A 700 -35.53 -85.06 29.42
N ASP A 701 -36.29 -83.96 29.50
CA ASP A 701 -37.09 -83.16 28.56
C ASP A 701 -37.62 -81.90 29.30
N LEU A 702 -37.98 -80.84 28.56
CA LEU A 702 -39.08 -79.85 28.78
C LEU A 702 -39.32 -79.10 30.13
N GLN A 703 -39.31 -77.75 30.09
CA GLN A 703 -40.44 -76.80 30.39
C GLN A 703 -40.06 -75.42 31.02
N THR A 704 -40.36 -74.36 30.25
CA THR A 704 -41.04 -73.06 30.54
C THR A 704 -40.88 -72.25 31.86
N ASN A 705 -40.54 -70.96 31.65
CA ASN A 705 -41.13 -69.68 32.15
C ASN A 705 -40.72 -68.98 33.47
N ASN A 706 -40.79 -67.62 33.35
CA ASN A 706 -40.91 -66.50 34.32
C ASN A 706 -39.60 -65.88 34.86
N GLN A 707 -39.28 -64.59 34.57
CA GLN A 707 -39.88 -63.30 35.02
C GLN A 707 -39.95 -63.19 36.56
N SER A 708 -39.57 -62.12 37.26
CA SER A 708 -39.33 -60.70 36.94
C SER A 708 -38.67 -59.98 38.15
N ASP A 709 -38.32 -58.71 37.94
CA ASP A 709 -38.26 -57.57 38.89
C ASP A 709 -37.23 -57.54 40.04
N ASN A 710 -36.39 -56.50 40.13
CA ASN A 710 -36.76 -55.20 40.73
C ASN A 710 -35.59 -54.18 40.76
N GLN A 711 -35.92 -52.91 40.44
CA GLN A 711 -35.55 -51.59 41.08
C GLN A 711 -34.21 -51.41 41.84
N ALA A 712 -33.55 -50.24 41.94
CA ALA A 712 -33.68 -48.87 41.44
C ALA A 712 -32.44 -48.07 41.95
N ASP A 713 -32.35 -46.80 41.52
CA ASP A 713 -31.70 -45.63 42.16
C ASP A 713 -30.27 -45.17 41.76
N ASN A 714 -30.29 -44.06 41.01
CA ASN A 714 -29.63 -42.75 41.17
C ASN A 714 -28.40 -42.56 42.07
N HIS A 715 -27.51 -41.71 41.51
CA HIS A 715 -26.68 -40.62 42.09
C HIS A 715 -25.18 -40.79 41.75
N SER A 716 -24.61 -40.03 40.79
CA SER A 716 -24.12 -38.64 40.86
C SER A 716 -22.83 -38.43 41.67
N VAL A 717 -21.95 -37.60 41.09
CA VAL A 717 -20.95 -36.70 41.73
C VAL A 717 -19.48 -37.14 41.75
N ASN A 718 -18.70 -36.35 41.00
CA ASN A 718 -17.32 -35.86 41.17
C ASN A 718 -16.18 -36.82 41.57
N ALA A 719 -15.13 -36.84 40.73
CA ALA A 719 -13.88 -36.12 41.01
C ALA A 719 -13.19 -35.75 39.69
#